data_AF-A0A2P9CD14-F1
#
_entry.id   AF-A0A2P9CD14-F1
#
_cell.length_a   1.000
_cell.length_b   1.000
_cell.length_c   1.000
_cell.angle_alpha   90.00
_cell.angle_beta   90.00
_cell.angle_gamma   90.00
#
_symmetry.space_group_name_H-M   'P 1'
#
loop_
_entity.id
_entity.type
_entity.pdbx_description
1 polymer ?
#
loop_
_entity_poly.entity_id
_entity_poly.type
_entity_poly.pdbx_seq_one_letter_code
_entity_poly.pdbx_strand_id
1 'polypeptide(L)'
;MDSVDDEKPITKYIIVTGGNMSGLGKGTAMSSMAVLLLTKNILLTTIKIDPYLNIDAGTMSPYEHGEVYVLEDGGEVDLDLGNYERFLNIRLTYKNNITSGKIYEEVIKKERKGEYLGKTVQVVPHVTDAIQKWIKDVIDENIKKMKKEYNIDSFNKIPCMCLIEVGGTVGDIESAVYLEALQQLINNLNNDDVCLCHLSYVPITGNLREQKTKPTQHSVKILREAGLKPDFIFCRCEEPLTQEAIKKIALFSQVKNEHVISLHDTSNVYKVPLILEKQNVCINVLKKLNLENIVLNNKLQISPYSFNIWKQLADRYESPTEQVVIGIVGKYTASNDTYLSIISSLVHACLECGFKLVIKYINSSHLSLKQKKQKKNMDWKKKAKKYSYENFYENSSTEKLIFVDDTTSDEDYDKKRRIKYEKAWETLKSVDGVLVPGGFGTRGIEGKYLSSKYCRLHNIPYLGICLGMQIAVIDVAREYLNVNANSEEFEDTTEMQSTSNEYNAVPTDNVNNNNNQYGKKNKNTTNYSYNENEKKENVINLENLKNEMNEYKKDAHINENCSRNTTSSCISNKSNSSHKTKVLASYTERPKHDNVNTLKKEIHFDDNISTSIINDDINVENNNYSHYQDTYIKDKNTYDDTDPMFDGKEYLKSQSLILKEKCINDIPKKLTEESIKEKIQLIGIESYYKSIEEIDNNNVIISMSEFKGDDNKGGTMRLGVKQSKIIDKESLTYKAYDEELYIYERHRHRYEINPKYVPLLEAVGLSFVAKDIHSVRMEICEIKNLDFYVGVQFHPEFTSRPFKSNPIFLAFVLASKKKLKERLNKYGNKLCSGILYK
;
A
#
# COMPACT_ATOMS: atom_id res chain seq x y z
N MET A 1 52.94 -6.45 22.19
CA MET A 1 52.82 -7.20 20.93
C MET A 1 51.62 -6.63 20.22
N ASP A 2 51.93 -5.77 19.26
CA ASP A 2 51.20 -5.49 18.03
C ASP A 2 49.72 -5.14 18.20
N SER A 3 49.48 -3.85 18.42
CA SER A 3 48.21 -3.20 18.15
C SER A 3 47.89 -3.30 16.65
N VAL A 4 46.98 -4.21 16.29
CA VAL A 4 46.27 -4.10 15.03
C VAL A 4 45.28 -2.96 15.17
N ASP A 5 45.66 -1.77 14.70
CA ASP A 5 44.69 -0.72 14.42
C ASP A 5 43.75 -1.23 13.32
N ASP A 6 42.48 -1.45 13.66
CA ASP A 6 41.40 -1.72 12.70
C ASP A 6 41.21 -0.47 11.82
N GLU A 7 41.99 -0.37 10.73
CA GLU A 7 42.03 0.79 9.84
C GLU A 7 40.62 1.18 9.37
N LYS A 8 40.12 2.34 9.81
CA LYS A 8 38.72 2.70 9.56
C LYS A 8 38.44 2.83 8.05
N PRO A 9 37.34 2.23 7.55
CA PRO A 9 37.02 2.23 6.14
C PRO A 9 36.76 3.65 5.63
N ILE A 10 37.34 4.01 4.48
CA ILE A 10 37.10 5.30 3.82
C ILE A 10 35.59 5.42 3.56
N THR A 11 34.95 6.35 4.26
CA THR A 11 33.50 6.52 4.27
C THR A 11 33.16 7.86 3.66
N LYS A 12 32.53 7.84 2.48
CA LYS A 12 32.10 9.04 1.75
C LYS A 12 30.59 9.20 1.82
N TYR A 13 30.10 10.44 1.81
CA TYR A 13 28.70 10.79 2.00
C TYR A 13 28.15 11.52 0.77
N ILE A 14 27.06 11.03 0.19
CA ILE A 14 26.23 11.81 -0.73
C ILE A 14 24.94 12.14 -0.02
N ILE A 15 24.62 13.42 0.14
CA ILE A 15 23.36 13.86 0.75
C ILE A 15 22.46 14.40 -0.37
N VAL A 16 21.20 13.98 -0.41
CA VAL A 16 20.21 14.42 -1.42
C VAL A 16 19.05 15.11 -0.72
N THR A 17 18.88 16.41 -0.97
CA THR A 17 17.84 17.25 -0.35
C THR A 17 16.72 17.61 -1.32
N GLY A 18 15.48 17.64 -0.82
CA GLY A 18 14.30 18.08 -1.57
C GLY A 18 14.22 19.59 -1.71
N GLY A 19 13.98 20.07 -2.92
CA GLY A 19 13.73 21.46 -3.23
C GLY A 19 12.26 21.84 -3.06
N ASN A 20 11.73 22.64 -3.99
CA ASN A 20 10.44 23.34 -3.86
C ASN A 20 9.17 22.48 -3.67
N MET A 21 9.23 21.16 -3.90
CA MET A 21 8.05 20.28 -3.90
C MET A 21 8.44 18.86 -3.46
N SER A 22 7.49 18.17 -2.81
CA SER A 22 7.51 16.71 -2.66
C SER A 22 7.22 16.02 -4.00
N GLY A 23 7.40 14.70 -4.07
CA GLY A 23 7.06 13.91 -5.28
C GLY A 23 7.99 14.10 -6.51
N LEU A 24 9.00 14.97 -6.47
CA LEU A 24 9.89 15.26 -7.60
C LEU A 24 10.80 14.09 -8.06
N GLY A 25 10.72 12.92 -7.42
CA GLY A 25 11.56 11.76 -7.72
C GLY A 25 12.93 11.79 -7.04
N LYS A 26 13.00 12.19 -5.76
CA LYS A 26 14.24 12.12 -4.95
C LYS A 26 14.83 10.71 -4.95
N GLY A 27 14.02 9.71 -4.58
CA GLY A 27 14.37 8.29 -4.65
C GLY A 27 14.92 7.88 -6.02
N THR A 28 14.22 8.22 -7.10
CA THR A 28 14.63 7.92 -8.49
C THR A 28 15.94 8.59 -8.88
N ALA A 29 16.16 9.85 -8.51
CA ALA A 29 17.40 10.57 -8.82
C ALA A 29 18.60 10.00 -8.05
N MET A 30 18.44 9.73 -6.75
CA MET A 30 19.48 9.15 -5.90
C MET A 30 19.80 7.71 -6.30
N SER A 31 18.79 6.86 -6.54
CA SER A 31 18.99 5.48 -7.00
C SER A 31 19.66 5.45 -8.37
N SER A 32 19.29 6.34 -9.29
CA SER A 32 19.89 6.39 -10.63
C SER A 32 21.35 6.83 -10.64
N MET A 33 21.73 7.74 -9.74
CA MET A 33 23.13 8.11 -9.52
C MET A 33 23.92 6.97 -8.87
N ALA A 34 23.31 6.29 -7.90
CA ALA A 34 23.87 5.12 -7.24
C ALA A 34 24.07 3.93 -8.21
N VAL A 35 23.19 3.71 -9.20
CA VAL A 35 23.41 2.72 -10.27
C VAL A 35 24.73 2.97 -11.00
N LEU A 36 25.03 4.22 -11.38
CA LEU A 36 26.30 4.54 -12.05
C LEU A 36 27.50 4.25 -11.15
N LEU A 37 27.44 4.64 -9.88
CA LEU A 37 28.49 4.40 -8.88
C LEU A 37 28.69 2.89 -8.61
N LEU A 38 27.60 2.12 -8.58
CA LEU A 38 27.63 0.66 -8.40
C LEU A 38 28.35 -0.02 -9.57
N THR A 39 28.14 0.44 -10.82
CA THR A 39 28.89 -0.09 -11.99
C THR A 39 30.38 0.24 -11.99
N LYS A 40 30.86 1.06 -11.02
CA LYS A 40 32.29 1.27 -10.74
C LYS A 40 32.81 0.43 -9.55
N ASN A 41 32.04 -0.58 -9.12
CA ASN A 41 32.31 -1.47 -7.99
C ASN A 41 32.56 -0.74 -6.65
N ILE A 42 31.82 0.34 -6.39
CA ILE A 42 31.85 1.03 -5.11
C ILE A 42 30.87 0.33 -4.15
N LEU A 43 31.25 0.16 -2.88
CA LEU A 43 30.33 -0.33 -1.85
C LEU A 43 29.31 0.77 -1.52
N LEU A 44 28.02 0.49 -1.71
CA LEU A 44 26.95 1.45 -1.48
C LEU A 44 26.02 1.02 -0.35
N THR A 45 25.67 1.96 0.52
CA THR A 45 24.54 1.84 1.45
C THR A 45 23.65 3.08 1.34
N THR A 46 22.37 2.95 1.71
CA THR A 46 21.42 4.08 1.67
C THR A 46 20.78 4.31 3.03
N ILE A 47 20.59 5.57 3.39
CA ILE A 47 19.78 5.99 4.53
C ILE A 47 18.67 6.90 3.98
N LYS A 48 17.43 6.65 4.40
CA LYS A 48 16.27 7.50 4.14
C LYS A 48 15.89 8.18 5.45
N ILE A 49 15.89 9.52 5.43
CA ILE A 49 15.37 10.34 6.52
C ILE A 49 13.95 10.75 6.16
N ASP A 50 13.00 10.43 7.04
CA ASP A 50 11.60 10.77 6.91
C ASP A 50 11.16 11.68 8.06
N PRO A 51 10.80 12.94 7.78
CA PRO A 51 10.55 13.91 8.84
C PRO A 51 9.19 13.72 9.57
N TYR A 52 8.36 12.76 9.12
CA TYR A 52 7.08 12.44 9.75
C TYR A 52 7.22 11.87 11.17
N LEU A 53 6.17 12.03 11.99
CA LEU A 53 6.17 11.66 13.41
C LEU A 53 5.97 10.16 13.71
N ASN A 54 5.42 9.37 12.78
CA ASN A 54 5.26 7.93 12.98
C ASN A 54 6.63 7.24 13.19
N ILE A 55 6.67 6.22 14.04
CA ILE A 55 7.88 5.41 14.26
C ILE A 55 8.20 4.57 13.02
N ASP A 56 7.18 4.07 12.32
CA ASP A 56 7.30 3.25 11.12
C ASP A 56 6.20 3.61 10.09
N ALA A 57 6.28 3.02 8.90
CA ALA A 57 5.22 3.16 7.90
C ALA A 57 4.06 2.16 8.10
N GLY A 58 4.22 1.14 8.97
CA GLY A 58 3.29 0.02 9.12
C GLY A 58 1.88 0.41 9.56
N THR A 59 1.78 1.52 10.28
CA THR A 59 0.52 2.12 10.75
C THR A 59 -0.19 3.02 9.73
N MET A 60 0.45 3.36 8.60
CA MET A 60 -0.08 4.33 7.63
C MET A 60 -1.16 3.75 6.70
N SER A 61 -2.07 4.60 6.24
CA SER A 61 -3.05 4.24 5.21
C SER A 61 -2.39 4.20 3.83
N PRO A 62 -2.54 3.10 3.05
CA PRO A 62 -1.99 3.04 1.69
C PRO A 62 -2.61 4.00 0.66
N TYR A 63 -3.53 4.85 1.10
CA TYR A 63 -4.10 5.96 0.34
C TYR A 63 -3.32 7.27 0.51
N GLU A 64 -2.55 7.42 1.58
CA GLU A 64 -1.91 8.69 2.00
C GLU A 64 -0.42 8.72 1.65
N HIS A 65 0.31 7.65 1.97
CA HIS A 65 1.77 7.54 1.77
C HIS A 65 2.19 6.44 0.78
N GLY A 66 1.25 5.85 0.04
CA GLY A 66 1.51 4.68 -0.80
C GLY A 66 1.62 3.38 0.01
N GLU A 67 2.05 2.28 -0.62
CA GLU A 67 2.16 0.98 0.06
C GLU A 67 3.31 0.92 1.09
N VAL A 68 3.14 0.11 2.14
CA VAL A 68 4.20 -0.17 3.11
C VAL A 68 5.20 -1.16 2.50
N TYR A 69 6.47 -0.78 2.39
CA TYR A 69 7.54 -1.68 1.97
C TYR A 69 8.08 -2.44 3.20
N VAL A 70 8.43 -3.71 3.02
CA VAL A 70 8.92 -4.58 4.12
C VAL A 70 10.34 -5.03 3.82
N LEU A 71 11.24 -4.84 4.80
CA LEU A 71 12.66 -5.20 4.72
C LEU A 71 12.95 -6.64 5.19
N GLU A 72 14.19 -7.11 5.02
CA GLU A 72 14.57 -8.49 5.36
C GLU A 72 14.37 -8.83 6.84
N ASP A 73 14.70 -7.88 7.71
CA ASP A 73 14.58 -7.96 9.17
C ASP A 73 13.14 -7.76 9.68
N GLY A 74 12.20 -7.43 8.80
CA GLY A 74 10.84 -7.07 9.15
C GLY A 74 10.60 -5.58 9.39
N GLY A 75 11.57 -4.71 9.09
CA GLY A 75 11.32 -3.26 9.11
C GLY A 75 10.21 -2.85 8.16
N GLU A 76 9.15 -2.23 8.69
CA GLU A 76 8.06 -1.61 7.93
C GLU A 76 8.43 -0.16 7.61
N VAL A 77 8.64 0.15 6.33
CA VAL A 77 9.30 1.39 5.89
C VAL A 77 8.60 2.01 4.68
N ASP A 78 8.95 3.27 4.42
CA ASP A 78 8.51 4.01 3.24
C ASP A 78 8.94 3.34 1.92
N LEU A 79 8.13 3.56 0.89
CA LEU A 79 8.22 2.96 -0.44
C LEU A 79 9.55 3.27 -1.15
N ASP A 80 10.16 4.43 -0.90
CA ASP A 80 11.45 4.79 -1.53
C ASP A 80 12.61 3.84 -1.15
N LEU A 81 12.56 3.15 0.01
CA LEU A 81 13.56 2.12 0.33
C LEU A 81 13.46 0.91 -0.62
N GLY A 82 12.27 0.60 -1.11
CA GLY A 82 12.06 -0.43 -2.14
C GLY A 82 12.65 -0.04 -3.49
N ASN A 83 12.74 1.25 -3.81
CA ASN A 83 13.41 1.74 -5.01
C ASN A 83 14.93 1.51 -4.91
N TYR A 84 15.54 1.72 -3.75
CA TYR A 84 16.96 1.47 -3.52
C TYR A 84 17.32 -0.01 -3.59
N GLU A 85 16.58 -0.88 -2.89
CA GLU A 85 16.82 -2.33 -2.97
C GLU A 85 16.67 -2.87 -4.40
N ARG A 86 15.70 -2.37 -5.19
CA ARG A 86 15.48 -2.81 -6.57
C ARG A 86 16.58 -2.38 -7.53
N PHE A 87 16.99 -1.12 -7.49
CA PHE A 87 17.95 -0.56 -8.45
C PHE A 87 19.38 -1.03 -8.13
N LEU A 88 19.73 -1.07 -6.83
CA LEU A 88 21.11 -1.31 -6.38
C LEU A 88 21.36 -2.77 -5.98
N ASN A 89 20.33 -3.60 -5.92
CA ASN A 89 20.39 -4.99 -5.44
C ASN A 89 20.97 -5.14 -4.02
N ILE A 90 20.82 -4.11 -3.20
CA ILE A 90 21.23 -4.10 -1.79
C ILE A 90 20.11 -4.62 -0.87
N ARG A 91 20.48 -4.89 0.39
CA ARG A 91 19.62 -5.45 1.44
C ARG A 91 19.57 -4.51 2.65
N LEU A 92 18.50 -3.75 2.81
CA LEU A 92 18.37 -2.74 3.85
C LEU A 92 17.80 -3.33 5.17
N THR A 93 17.92 -2.57 6.25
CA THR A 93 17.40 -2.89 7.59
C THR A 93 16.47 -1.78 8.09
N TYR A 94 15.64 -2.06 9.10
CA TYR A 94 14.78 -1.09 9.78
C TYR A 94 15.51 0.21 10.19
N LYS A 95 16.81 0.13 10.51
CA LYS A 95 17.62 1.29 10.90
C LYS A 95 18.03 2.19 9.72
N ASN A 96 18.00 1.69 8.48
CA ASN A 96 18.27 2.48 7.27
C ASN A 96 17.15 3.51 6.99
N ASN A 97 15.99 3.37 7.62
CA ASN A 97 14.94 4.39 7.68
C ASN A 97 15.00 5.10 9.03
N ILE A 98 15.24 6.42 9.03
CA ILE A 98 15.22 7.29 10.20
C ILE A 98 13.91 8.08 10.17
N THR A 99 13.14 8.09 11.26
CA THR A 99 11.93 8.93 11.37
C THR A 99 12.00 9.85 12.59
N SER A 100 11.19 10.92 12.61
CA SER A 100 11.07 11.78 13.80
C SER A 100 10.58 10.98 15.00
N GLY A 101 9.66 10.03 14.78
CA GLY A 101 9.21 9.07 15.78
C GLY A 101 10.35 8.28 16.42
N LYS A 102 11.20 7.61 15.62
CA LYS A 102 12.33 6.81 16.13
C LYS A 102 13.31 7.65 16.97
N ILE A 103 13.68 8.83 16.46
CA ILE A 103 14.67 9.70 17.11
C ILE A 103 14.13 10.29 18.42
N TYR A 104 12.90 10.82 18.42
CA TYR A 104 12.31 11.35 19.65
C TYR A 104 12.05 10.25 20.68
N GLU A 105 11.65 9.05 20.26
CA GLU A 105 11.47 7.92 21.17
C GLU A 105 12.79 7.50 21.83
N GLU A 106 13.91 7.46 21.09
CA GLU A 106 15.23 7.20 21.67
C GLU A 106 15.63 8.29 22.68
N VAL A 107 15.53 9.57 22.30
CA VAL A 107 15.93 10.69 23.15
C VAL A 107 15.10 10.76 24.44
N ILE A 108 13.78 10.54 24.36
CA ILE A 108 12.89 10.51 25.53
C ILE A 108 13.18 9.29 26.42
N LYS A 109 13.46 8.11 25.83
CA LYS A 109 13.88 6.92 26.61
C LYS A 109 15.20 7.15 27.36
N LYS A 110 16.13 7.93 26.80
CA LYS A 110 17.40 8.31 27.45
C LYS A 110 17.21 9.32 28.58
N GLU A 111 16.32 10.31 28.38
CA GLU A 111 15.92 11.26 29.42
C GLU A 111 15.35 10.53 30.64
N ARG A 112 14.37 9.63 30.44
CA ARG A 112 13.75 8.87 31.53
C ARG A 112 14.67 7.90 32.28
N LYS A 113 15.79 7.51 31.68
CA LYS A 113 16.85 6.73 32.35
C LYS A 113 17.88 7.60 33.09
N GLY A 114 17.86 8.92 32.89
CA GLY A 114 18.89 9.82 33.42
C GLY A 114 20.21 9.84 32.64
N GLU A 115 20.26 9.32 31.40
CA GLU A 115 21.51 9.27 30.60
C GLU A 115 22.09 10.68 30.32
N TYR A 116 21.25 11.73 30.37
CA TYR A 116 21.67 13.14 30.26
C TYR A 116 22.05 13.80 31.60
N LEU A 117 22.25 13.03 32.68
CA LEU A 117 22.68 13.49 34.01
C LEU A 117 21.77 14.58 34.62
N GLY A 118 20.46 14.49 34.38
CA GLY A 118 19.47 15.46 34.87
C GLY A 118 19.49 16.83 34.18
N LYS A 119 20.27 17.01 33.11
CA LYS A 119 20.28 18.25 32.32
C LYS A 119 19.04 18.36 31.43
N THR A 120 18.62 19.59 31.15
CA THR A 120 17.52 19.88 30.23
C THR A 120 17.85 19.43 28.81
N VAL A 121 17.09 18.45 28.31
CA VAL A 121 17.18 17.97 26.92
C VAL A 121 16.54 18.99 25.98
N GLN A 122 17.17 19.20 24.82
CA GLN A 122 16.80 20.19 23.80
C GLN A 122 17.11 19.64 22.40
N VAL A 123 16.43 20.17 21.38
CA VAL A 123 16.62 19.75 19.97
C VAL A 123 18.09 19.85 19.56
N VAL A 124 18.73 20.99 19.78
CA VAL A 124 20.19 21.13 19.65
C VAL A 124 20.80 21.12 21.05
N PRO A 125 21.89 20.37 21.32
CA PRO A 125 22.50 19.38 20.44
C PRO A 125 21.84 17.98 20.54
N HIS A 126 21.03 17.69 21.56
CA HIS A 126 20.70 16.31 21.95
C HIS A 126 19.96 15.48 20.88
N VAL A 127 19.12 16.11 20.04
CA VAL A 127 18.42 15.44 18.93
C VAL A 127 19.31 15.40 17.68
N THR A 128 20.07 16.47 17.40
CA THR A 128 21.00 16.51 16.27
C THR A 128 22.18 15.54 16.44
N ASP A 129 22.68 15.38 17.66
CA ASP A 129 23.66 14.36 18.06
C ASP A 129 23.11 12.94 17.91
N ALA A 130 21.84 12.71 18.28
CA ALA A 130 21.19 11.41 18.12
C ALA A 130 21.07 11.03 16.63
N ILE A 131 20.67 11.97 15.77
CA ILE A 131 20.63 11.78 14.31
C ILE A 131 22.03 11.50 13.76
N GLN A 132 23.04 12.31 14.12
CA GLN A 132 24.43 12.11 13.69
C GLN A 132 25.00 10.77 14.13
N LYS A 133 24.70 10.32 15.35
CA LYS A 133 25.11 9.02 15.87
C LYS A 133 24.42 7.88 15.13
N TRP A 134 23.11 7.95 14.93
CA TRP A 134 22.34 6.93 14.19
C TRP A 134 22.88 6.75 12.76
N ILE A 135 23.18 7.85 12.05
CA ILE A 135 23.79 7.80 10.71
C ILE A 135 25.11 7.04 10.74
N LYS A 136 25.99 7.34 11.70
CA LYS A 136 27.31 6.69 11.83
C LYS A 136 27.19 5.20 12.20
N ASP A 137 26.37 4.87 13.20
CA ASP A 137 26.13 3.49 13.65
C ASP A 137 25.58 2.61 12.50
N VAL A 138 24.63 3.14 11.71
CA VAL A 138 24.03 2.43 10.57
C VAL A 138 25.02 2.22 9.43
N ILE A 139 25.93 3.16 9.19
CA ILE A 139 27.00 2.99 8.21
C ILE A 139 27.99 1.91 8.68
N ASP A 140 28.44 1.96 9.93
CA ASP A 140 29.38 0.98 10.49
C ASP A 140 28.79 -0.45 10.49
N GLU A 141 27.51 -0.62 10.84
CA GLU A 141 26.83 -1.92 10.77
C GLU A 141 26.69 -2.43 9.33
N ASN A 142 26.32 -1.57 8.38
CA ASN A 142 26.21 -1.98 6.98
C ASN A 142 27.57 -2.27 6.33
N ILE A 143 28.65 -1.58 6.72
CA ILE A 143 30.01 -1.92 6.27
C ILE A 143 30.44 -3.28 6.84
N LYS A 144 30.16 -3.56 8.12
CA LYS A 144 30.42 -4.88 8.73
C LYS A 144 29.65 -6.01 8.01
N LYS A 145 28.38 -5.76 7.64
CA LYS A 145 27.57 -6.67 6.80
C LYS A 145 28.21 -6.89 5.43
N MET A 146 28.51 -5.82 4.68
CA MET A 146 29.09 -5.89 3.34
C MET A 146 30.48 -6.55 3.30
N LYS A 147 31.35 -6.29 4.28
CA LYS A 147 32.67 -6.95 4.37
C LYS A 147 32.55 -8.48 4.43
N LYS A 148 31.53 -8.99 5.13
CA LYS A 148 31.21 -10.43 5.21
C LYS A 148 30.47 -10.95 3.97
N GLU A 149 29.63 -10.14 3.32
CA GLU A 149 28.89 -10.52 2.11
C GLU A 149 29.80 -10.62 0.87
N TYR A 150 30.86 -9.78 0.79
CA TYR A 150 31.81 -9.73 -0.33
C TYR A 150 33.20 -10.32 -0.02
N ASN A 151 33.40 -10.98 1.13
CA ASN A 151 34.68 -11.56 1.59
C ASN A 151 35.90 -10.61 1.44
N ILE A 152 35.86 -9.47 2.14
CA ILE A 152 36.87 -8.41 2.01
C ILE A 152 37.90 -8.49 3.15
N ASP A 153 39.05 -9.11 2.87
CA ASP A 153 40.11 -9.38 3.87
C ASP A 153 41.02 -8.17 4.21
N SER A 154 41.12 -7.17 3.33
CA SER A 154 42.05 -6.04 3.49
C SER A 154 41.37 -4.68 3.28
N PHE A 155 41.68 -3.73 4.17
CA PHE A 155 40.82 -2.58 4.43
C PHE A 155 41.15 -1.34 3.57
N ASN A 156 42.38 -1.27 3.06
CA ASN A 156 43.03 0.00 2.73
C ASN A 156 42.78 0.54 1.29
N LYS A 157 41.75 0.02 0.56
CA LYS A 157 41.53 0.34 -0.87
C LYS A 157 40.08 0.45 -1.37
N ILE A 158 39.07 0.18 -0.54
CA ILE A 158 37.67 0.13 -1.01
C ILE A 158 36.84 1.20 -0.28
N PRO A 159 36.39 2.26 -0.97
CA PRO A 159 35.55 3.27 -0.36
C PRO A 159 34.12 2.74 -0.19
N CYS A 160 33.55 2.94 1.00
CA CYS A 160 32.11 2.83 1.20
C CYS A 160 31.47 4.20 0.99
N MET A 161 30.33 4.24 0.31
CA MET A 161 29.57 5.44 0.06
C MET A 161 28.16 5.30 0.63
N CYS A 162 27.84 6.16 1.60
CA CYS A 162 26.48 6.28 2.12
C CYS A 162 25.73 7.37 1.33
N LEU A 163 24.61 7.00 0.72
CA LEU A 163 23.69 7.95 0.12
C LEU A 163 22.53 8.22 1.09
N ILE A 164 22.40 9.46 1.54
CA ILE A 164 21.41 9.92 2.52
C ILE A 164 20.35 10.75 1.80
N GLU A 165 19.13 10.25 1.69
CA GLU A 165 17.99 11.04 1.19
C GLU A 165 17.30 11.77 2.35
N VAL A 166 17.05 13.07 2.19
CA VAL A 166 16.24 13.88 3.11
C VAL A 166 14.83 14.01 2.53
N GLY A 167 13.85 13.42 3.22
CA GLY A 167 12.42 13.54 2.98
C GLY A 167 11.90 14.98 3.10
N GLY A 168 10.60 15.18 2.87
CA GLY A 168 10.00 16.52 2.87
C GLY A 168 10.61 17.49 1.84
N THR A 169 10.58 18.79 2.13
CA THR A 169 11.20 19.87 1.37
C THR A 169 12.09 20.76 2.25
N VAL A 170 12.93 21.60 1.64
CA VAL A 170 13.68 22.65 2.38
C VAL A 170 12.78 23.81 2.77
N GLY A 171 12.78 24.16 4.07
CA GLY A 171 11.92 25.20 4.63
C GLY A 171 10.75 24.66 5.46
N ASP A 172 10.45 23.37 5.37
CA ASP A 172 9.49 22.70 6.27
C ASP A 172 10.03 22.66 7.70
N ILE A 173 9.14 22.89 8.69
CA ILE A 173 9.47 22.81 10.12
C ILE A 173 9.94 21.41 10.53
N GLU A 174 9.44 20.37 9.84
CA GLU A 174 9.75 18.97 10.11
C GLU A 174 11.17 18.62 9.61
N SER A 175 11.54 19.12 8.43
CA SER A 175 12.87 18.93 7.84
C SER A 175 13.98 19.70 8.58
N ALA A 176 13.65 20.81 9.25
CA ALA A 176 14.63 21.75 9.80
C ALA A 176 15.63 21.10 10.77
N VAL A 177 15.17 20.20 11.64
CA VAL A 177 16.03 19.48 12.61
C VAL A 177 17.07 18.60 11.91
N TYR A 178 16.69 17.99 10.78
CA TYR A 178 17.59 17.14 9.99
C TYR A 178 18.58 17.94 9.17
N LEU A 179 18.18 19.10 8.63
CA LEU A 179 19.10 20.00 7.93
C LEU A 179 20.17 20.53 8.89
N GLU A 180 19.80 20.90 10.12
CA GLU A 180 20.75 21.30 11.17
C GLU A 180 21.66 20.14 11.60
N ALA A 181 21.12 18.93 11.81
CA ALA A 181 21.94 17.75 12.13
C ALA A 181 22.94 17.39 11.01
N LEU A 182 22.56 17.57 9.75
CA LEU A 182 23.43 17.33 8.59
C LEU A 182 24.44 18.47 8.37
N GLN A 183 24.09 19.71 8.71
CA GLN A 183 25.04 20.84 8.76
C GLN A 183 26.15 20.56 9.79
N GLN A 184 25.76 20.13 10.99
CA GLN A 184 26.70 19.75 12.06
C GLN A 184 27.55 18.54 11.65
N LEU A 185 26.96 17.56 10.94
CA LEU A 185 27.70 16.42 10.40
C LEU A 185 28.75 16.87 9.36
N ILE A 186 28.37 17.73 8.41
CA ILE A 186 29.24 18.25 7.35
C ILE A 186 30.42 19.05 7.92
N ASN A 187 30.18 19.86 8.95
CA ASN A 187 31.23 20.63 9.62
C ASN A 187 32.25 19.74 10.36
N ASN A 188 31.92 18.48 10.63
CA ASN A 188 32.80 17.47 11.24
C ASN A 188 33.43 16.50 10.22
N LEU A 189 33.30 16.75 8.92
CA LEU A 189 33.83 15.94 7.82
C LEU A 189 34.81 16.75 6.96
N ASN A 190 35.71 16.08 6.24
CA ASN A 190 36.53 16.76 5.23
C ASN A 190 35.67 17.17 4.02
N ASN A 191 36.06 18.22 3.31
CA ASN A 191 35.32 18.68 2.13
C ASN A 191 35.30 17.63 0.98
N ASP A 192 36.28 16.72 0.91
CA ASP A 192 36.26 15.59 -0.02
C ASP A 192 35.60 14.33 0.56
N ASP A 193 35.12 14.34 1.81
CA ASP A 193 34.30 13.26 2.37
C ASP A 193 32.82 13.37 2.04
N VAL A 194 32.32 14.54 1.64
CA VAL A 194 30.89 14.81 1.41
C VAL A 194 30.59 15.48 0.08
N CYS A 195 29.43 15.15 -0.50
CA CYS A 195 28.89 15.74 -1.72
C CYS A 195 27.39 16.04 -1.54
N LEU A 196 27.01 17.33 -1.49
CA LEU A 196 25.61 17.73 -1.30
C LEU A 196 24.89 17.97 -2.64
N CYS A 197 23.84 17.19 -2.89
CA CYS A 197 22.97 17.29 -4.04
C CYS A 197 21.61 17.89 -3.64
N HIS A 198 21.06 18.77 -4.48
CA HIS A 198 19.76 19.40 -4.24
C HIS A 198 18.83 19.23 -5.44
N LEU A 199 17.68 18.58 -5.26
CA LEU A 199 16.69 18.31 -6.32
C LEU A 199 15.57 19.35 -6.31
N SER A 200 15.55 20.26 -7.29
CA SER A 200 14.53 21.30 -7.44
C SER A 200 13.76 21.15 -8.76
N TYR A 201 12.55 21.71 -8.82
CA TYR A 201 11.71 21.74 -10.01
C TYR A 201 11.93 23.02 -10.84
N VAL A 202 12.11 22.85 -12.15
CA VAL A 202 12.18 23.94 -13.14
C VAL A 202 10.94 23.86 -14.04
N PRO A 203 9.83 24.52 -13.68
CA PRO A 203 8.61 24.49 -14.48
C PRO A 203 8.77 25.20 -15.82
N ILE A 204 8.10 24.67 -16.83
CA ILE A 204 7.81 25.34 -18.09
C ILE A 204 6.52 26.17 -17.88
N THR A 205 6.45 27.40 -18.40
CA THR A 205 5.26 28.26 -18.15
C THR A 205 4.92 29.20 -19.30
N GLY A 206 3.62 29.33 -19.58
CA GLY A 206 3.05 30.22 -20.59
C GLY A 206 3.19 29.71 -22.03
N ASN A 207 2.51 30.37 -22.96
CA ASN A 207 2.44 29.98 -24.38
C ASN A 207 3.81 29.94 -25.08
N LEU A 208 4.81 30.63 -24.52
CA LEU A 208 6.20 30.65 -25.01
C LEU A 208 7.07 29.49 -24.48
N ARG A 209 6.51 28.59 -23.65
CA ARG A 209 7.20 27.45 -23.01
C ARG A 209 8.56 27.82 -22.39
N GLU A 210 8.63 28.95 -21.68
CA GLU A 210 9.87 29.39 -21.04
C GLU A 210 10.15 28.60 -19.75
N GLN A 211 11.39 28.10 -19.61
CA GLN A 211 11.86 27.39 -18.42
C GLN A 211 12.14 28.37 -17.26
N LYS A 212 11.27 28.39 -16.24
CA LYS A 212 11.33 29.34 -15.13
C LYS A 212 12.25 28.84 -14.02
N THR A 213 13.50 29.33 -14.01
CA THR A 213 14.53 29.00 -13.01
C THR A 213 14.27 29.54 -11.60
N LYS A 214 13.22 30.34 -11.39
CA LYS A 214 12.99 31.07 -10.13
C LYS A 214 12.76 30.18 -8.91
N PRO A 215 11.94 29.11 -8.95
CA PRO A 215 11.76 28.20 -7.80
C PRO A 215 13.10 27.68 -7.27
N THR A 216 13.97 27.19 -8.16
CA THR A 216 15.33 26.72 -7.81
C THR A 216 16.18 27.78 -7.13
N GLN A 217 16.11 29.04 -7.56
CA GLN A 217 16.85 30.15 -6.91
C GLN A 217 16.37 30.40 -5.48
N HIS A 218 15.07 30.30 -5.20
CA HIS A 218 14.53 30.41 -3.84
C HIS A 218 14.84 29.16 -3.00
N SER A 219 14.77 27.97 -3.60
CA SER A 219 15.11 26.69 -2.96
C SER A 219 16.56 26.67 -2.44
N VAL A 220 17.50 27.08 -3.29
CA VAL A 220 18.93 27.16 -2.94
C VAL A 220 19.24 28.38 -2.07
N LYS A 221 18.33 29.35 -1.93
CA LYS A 221 18.42 30.37 -0.88
C LYS A 221 18.09 29.75 0.48
N ILE A 222 16.94 29.08 0.61
CA ILE A 222 16.49 28.44 1.87
C ILE A 222 17.49 27.38 2.35
N LEU A 223 18.02 26.53 1.45
CA LEU A 223 19.05 25.54 1.80
C LEU A 223 20.31 26.20 2.40
N ARG A 224 20.75 27.35 1.85
CA ARG A 224 21.90 28.12 2.37
C ARG A 224 21.57 28.88 3.65
N GLU A 225 20.32 29.25 3.88
CA GLU A 225 19.85 29.83 5.15
C GLU A 225 19.88 28.80 6.29
N ALA A 226 19.69 27.51 5.97
CA ALA A 226 19.99 26.37 6.85
C ALA A 226 21.50 25.98 6.88
N GLY A 227 22.40 26.88 6.46
CA GLY A 227 23.86 26.67 6.49
C GLY A 227 24.42 25.68 5.45
N LEU A 228 23.59 25.11 4.58
CA LEU A 228 23.99 24.07 3.64
C LEU A 228 24.27 24.63 2.24
N LYS A 229 25.47 24.40 1.70
CA LYS A 229 25.83 24.78 0.32
C LYS A 229 25.81 23.54 -0.60
N PRO A 230 24.96 23.50 -1.64
CA PRO A 230 24.94 22.38 -2.58
C PRO A 230 26.16 22.40 -3.51
N ASP A 231 26.68 21.21 -3.81
CA ASP A 231 27.70 20.97 -4.83
C ASP A 231 27.07 20.76 -6.21
N PHE A 232 25.93 20.06 -6.25
CA PHE A 232 25.17 19.73 -7.45
C PHE A 232 23.71 20.17 -7.33
N ILE A 233 23.17 20.75 -8.40
CA ILE A 233 21.75 21.08 -8.53
C ILE A 233 21.13 20.14 -9.55
N PHE A 234 20.25 19.25 -9.10
CA PHE A 234 19.45 18.40 -9.97
C PHE A 234 18.13 19.14 -10.26
N CYS A 235 17.78 19.25 -11.53
CA CYS A 235 16.64 20.02 -12.00
C CYS A 235 15.62 19.09 -12.65
N ARG A 236 14.57 18.76 -11.91
CA ARG A 236 13.40 18.07 -12.47
C ARG A 236 12.70 19.03 -13.44
N CYS A 237 12.45 18.58 -14.66
CA CYS A 237 11.84 19.37 -15.73
C CYS A 237 11.02 18.47 -16.66
N GLU A 238 10.18 19.08 -17.51
CA GLU A 238 9.44 18.38 -18.57
C GLU A 238 10.39 18.15 -19.77
N GLU A 239 10.95 19.24 -20.32
CA GLU A 239 11.94 19.22 -21.41
C GLU A 239 13.40 19.37 -20.89
N PRO A 240 14.42 18.94 -21.67
CA PRO A 240 15.83 19.17 -21.33
C PRO A 240 16.16 20.65 -21.08
N LEU A 241 17.03 20.93 -20.10
CA LEU A 241 17.38 22.31 -19.76
C LEU A 241 18.10 23.05 -20.90
N THR A 242 17.65 24.28 -21.15
CA THR A 242 18.32 25.23 -22.04
C THR A 242 19.66 25.70 -21.46
N GLN A 243 20.59 26.06 -22.34
CA GLN A 243 21.90 26.61 -21.95
C GLN A 243 21.80 27.95 -21.21
N GLU A 244 20.71 28.72 -21.39
CA GLU A 244 20.45 29.89 -20.55
C GLU A 244 20.02 29.46 -19.14
N ALA A 245 19.05 28.55 -19.02
CA ALA A 245 18.58 28.05 -17.72
C ALA A 245 19.74 27.44 -16.89
N ILE A 246 20.62 26.65 -17.52
CA ILE A 246 21.82 26.08 -16.89
C ILE A 246 22.71 27.19 -16.32
N LYS A 247 23.14 28.17 -17.14
CA LYS A 247 24.00 29.29 -16.70
C LYS A 247 23.35 30.12 -15.58
N LYS A 248 22.04 30.35 -15.68
CA LYS A 248 21.23 31.13 -14.75
C LYS A 248 21.00 30.43 -13.41
N ILE A 249 20.90 29.10 -13.40
CA ILE A 249 20.86 28.29 -12.16
C ILE A 249 22.26 28.24 -11.55
N ALA A 250 23.30 27.93 -12.34
CA ALA A 250 24.69 27.86 -11.88
C ALA A 250 25.14 29.15 -11.16
N LEU A 251 24.91 30.32 -11.78
CA LEU A 251 25.27 31.62 -11.23
C LEU A 251 24.58 31.93 -9.90
N PHE A 252 23.26 31.74 -9.80
CA PHE A 252 22.50 32.05 -8.58
C PHE A 252 22.74 31.03 -7.45
N SER A 253 23.01 29.77 -7.80
CA SER A 253 23.32 28.68 -6.87
C SER A 253 24.79 28.61 -6.45
N GLN A 254 25.69 29.35 -7.12
CA GLN A 254 27.14 29.36 -6.90
C GLN A 254 27.79 27.98 -7.11
N VAL A 255 27.33 27.26 -8.13
CA VAL A 255 27.87 25.98 -8.63
C VAL A 255 28.40 26.14 -10.05
N LYS A 256 29.15 25.15 -10.56
CA LYS A 256 29.58 25.13 -11.97
C LYS A 256 28.41 24.78 -12.90
N ASN A 257 28.49 25.19 -14.17
CA ASN A 257 27.54 24.76 -15.21
C ASN A 257 27.46 23.22 -15.33
N GLU A 258 28.61 22.53 -15.24
CA GLU A 258 28.73 21.06 -15.27
C GLU A 258 28.18 20.34 -14.01
N HIS A 259 27.67 21.10 -13.04
CA HIS A 259 27.01 20.59 -11.83
C HIS A 259 25.49 20.90 -11.80
N VAL A 260 24.94 21.54 -12.84
CA VAL A 260 23.50 21.74 -13.02
C VAL A 260 22.95 20.67 -13.95
N ILE A 261 22.27 19.68 -13.37
CA ILE A 261 21.91 18.42 -14.02
C ILE A 261 20.44 18.44 -14.44
N SER A 262 20.17 18.32 -15.74
CA SER A 262 18.82 18.19 -16.27
C SER A 262 18.27 16.78 -16.03
N LEU A 263 17.13 16.70 -15.35
CA LEU A 263 16.28 15.51 -15.20
C LEU A 263 14.91 15.77 -15.85
N HIS A 264 14.91 15.76 -17.17
CA HIS A 264 13.70 15.89 -18.00
C HIS A 264 12.82 14.63 -17.91
N ASP A 265 11.60 14.70 -18.43
CA ASP A 265 10.68 13.55 -18.44
C ASP A 265 11.16 12.43 -19.37
N THR A 266 10.96 11.20 -18.91
CA THR A 266 11.40 9.98 -19.60
C THR A 266 10.27 8.98 -19.72
N SER A 267 10.21 8.31 -20.87
CA SER A 267 9.29 7.20 -21.15
C SER A 267 9.42 6.00 -20.20
N ASN A 268 10.58 5.81 -19.57
CA ASN A 268 10.78 4.80 -18.51
C ASN A 268 11.89 5.21 -17.51
N VAL A 269 11.78 4.77 -16.26
CA VAL A 269 12.71 5.14 -15.17
C VAL A 269 14.14 4.61 -15.38
N TYR A 270 14.32 3.51 -16.09
CA TYR A 270 15.64 2.92 -16.34
C TYR A 270 16.50 3.76 -17.30
N LYS A 271 15.91 4.74 -18.01
CA LYS A 271 16.64 5.76 -18.79
C LYS A 271 17.26 6.89 -17.95
N VAL A 272 16.87 7.07 -16.68
CA VAL A 272 17.40 8.16 -15.84
C VAL A 272 18.92 8.02 -15.60
N PRO A 273 19.49 6.82 -15.31
CA PRO A 273 20.96 6.63 -15.30
C PRO A 273 21.66 7.01 -16.61
N LEU A 274 21.03 6.78 -17.77
CA LEU A 274 21.60 7.15 -19.08
C LEU A 274 21.63 8.68 -19.28
N ILE A 275 20.70 9.41 -18.68
CA ILE A 275 20.70 10.89 -18.66
C ILE A 275 21.78 11.43 -17.73
N LEU A 276 22.03 10.77 -16.60
CA LEU A 276 23.09 11.13 -15.66
C LEU A 276 24.50 10.83 -16.21
N GLU A 277 24.68 9.71 -16.91
CA GLU A 277 25.97 9.38 -17.55
C GLU A 277 26.29 10.35 -18.70
N LYS A 278 25.32 10.69 -19.56
CA LYS A 278 25.48 11.72 -20.61
C LYS A 278 25.90 13.11 -20.07
N GLN A 279 25.62 13.39 -18.80
CA GLN A 279 26.00 14.63 -18.11
C GLN A 279 27.25 14.46 -17.21
N ASN A 280 27.98 13.35 -17.35
CA ASN A 280 29.21 13.03 -16.60
C ASN A 280 29.07 13.06 -15.07
N VAL A 281 27.85 12.88 -14.54
CA VAL A 281 27.55 13.04 -13.10
C VAL A 281 28.42 12.14 -12.23
N CYS A 282 28.55 10.86 -12.60
CA CYS A 282 29.40 9.92 -11.88
C CYS A 282 30.87 10.38 -11.80
N ILE A 283 31.44 10.89 -12.90
CA ILE A 283 32.82 11.39 -12.95
C ILE A 283 32.98 12.63 -12.06
N ASN A 284 32.04 13.58 -12.15
CA ASN A 284 32.11 14.83 -11.37
C ASN A 284 31.91 14.58 -9.86
N VAL A 285 31.09 13.60 -9.47
CA VAL A 285 30.95 13.15 -8.07
C VAL A 285 32.23 12.47 -7.57
N LEU A 286 32.86 11.59 -8.37
CA LEU A 286 34.13 10.96 -7.99
C LEU A 286 35.28 11.97 -7.87
N LYS A 287 35.26 13.06 -8.65
CA LYS A 287 36.16 14.22 -8.49
C LYS A 287 35.92 14.96 -7.18
N LYS A 288 34.67 15.27 -6.84
CA LYS A 288 34.33 15.94 -5.56
C LYS A 288 34.75 15.11 -4.34
N LEU A 289 34.61 13.79 -4.43
CA LEU A 289 34.93 12.87 -3.34
C LEU A 289 36.38 12.33 -3.35
N ASN A 290 37.23 12.84 -4.26
CA ASN A 290 38.65 12.46 -4.39
C ASN A 290 38.87 10.94 -4.58
N LEU A 291 37.96 10.29 -5.33
CA LEU A 291 37.91 8.82 -5.48
C LEU A 291 38.43 8.29 -6.83
N GLU A 292 38.69 9.12 -7.83
CA GLU A 292 39.00 8.68 -9.21
C GLU A 292 40.12 7.63 -9.26
N ASN A 293 41.26 7.90 -8.61
CA ASN A 293 42.41 7.00 -8.58
C ASN A 293 42.16 5.71 -7.77
N ILE A 294 41.28 5.75 -6.76
CA ILE A 294 40.95 4.58 -5.93
C ILE A 294 40.05 3.64 -6.74
N VAL A 295 39.02 4.20 -7.40
CA VAL A 295 38.09 3.46 -8.25
C VAL A 295 38.80 2.80 -9.44
N LEU A 296 39.73 3.50 -10.11
CA LEU A 296 40.51 2.95 -11.22
C LEU A 296 41.39 1.76 -10.83
N ASN A 297 41.78 1.65 -9.56
CA ASN A 297 42.60 0.55 -9.03
C ASN A 297 41.79 -0.55 -8.32
N ASN A 298 40.46 -0.40 -8.22
CA ASN A 298 39.61 -1.38 -7.54
C ASN A 298 39.38 -2.62 -8.42
N LYS A 299 39.63 -3.80 -7.85
CA LYS A 299 39.47 -5.11 -8.51
C LYS A 299 38.32 -5.96 -7.94
N LEU A 300 37.58 -5.48 -6.95
CA LEU A 300 36.40 -6.19 -6.46
C LEU A 300 35.29 -6.20 -7.52
N GLN A 301 34.59 -7.33 -7.62
CA GLN A 301 33.34 -7.44 -8.35
C GLN A 301 32.17 -7.31 -7.37
N ILE A 302 31.61 -6.10 -7.28
CA ILE A 302 30.48 -5.76 -6.42
C ILE A 302 29.21 -5.56 -7.25
N SER A 303 29.33 -5.02 -8.46
CA SER A 303 28.19 -4.80 -9.34
C SER A 303 27.64 -6.12 -9.89
N PRO A 304 26.34 -6.41 -9.76
CA PRO A 304 25.72 -7.61 -10.34
C PRO A 304 25.45 -7.47 -11.85
N TYR A 305 25.73 -6.31 -12.46
CA TYR A 305 25.54 -6.04 -13.89
C TYR A 305 26.55 -5.01 -14.39
N SER A 306 26.81 -4.97 -15.71
CA SER A 306 27.55 -3.88 -16.34
C SER A 306 26.60 -2.75 -16.76
N PHE A 307 27.12 -1.53 -16.96
CA PHE A 307 26.29 -0.44 -17.48
C PHE A 307 25.74 -0.71 -18.90
N ASN A 308 26.44 -1.52 -19.71
CA ASN A 308 25.93 -1.98 -21.00
C ASN A 308 24.67 -2.85 -20.85
N ILE A 309 24.63 -3.72 -19.83
CA ILE A 309 23.45 -4.54 -19.50
C ILE A 309 22.31 -3.66 -18.98
N TRP A 310 22.61 -2.63 -18.18
CA TRP A 310 21.60 -1.64 -17.77
C TRP A 310 21.00 -0.88 -18.97
N LYS A 311 21.83 -0.44 -19.91
CA LYS A 311 21.38 0.19 -21.16
C LYS A 311 20.46 -0.75 -21.96
N GLN A 312 20.86 -2.00 -22.13
CA GLN A 312 20.03 -3.02 -22.80
C GLN A 312 18.67 -3.19 -22.13
N LEU A 313 18.59 -3.17 -20.78
CA LEU A 313 17.31 -3.22 -20.06
C LEU A 313 16.46 -1.96 -20.29
N ALA A 314 17.08 -0.77 -20.29
CA ALA A 314 16.38 0.51 -20.52
C ALA A 314 15.81 0.64 -21.94
N ASP A 315 16.48 0.06 -22.93
CA ASP A 315 16.02 -0.04 -24.32
C ASP A 315 14.96 -1.16 -24.47
N ARG A 316 15.13 -2.31 -23.76
CA ARG A 316 14.21 -3.46 -23.76
C ARG A 316 12.83 -3.17 -23.14
N TYR A 317 12.69 -2.10 -22.36
CA TYR A 317 11.38 -1.61 -21.89
C TYR A 317 10.46 -1.18 -23.06
N GLU A 318 11.04 -0.73 -24.18
CA GLU A 318 10.31 -0.10 -25.28
C GLU A 318 10.28 -0.93 -26.57
N SER A 319 11.17 -1.92 -26.70
CA SER A 319 11.15 -2.88 -27.81
C SER A 319 9.90 -3.77 -27.96
N PRO A 320 9.11 -4.12 -26.91
CA PRO A 320 8.02 -5.09 -27.06
C PRO A 320 6.80 -4.58 -27.85
N THR A 321 6.42 -5.33 -28.89
CA THR A 321 5.19 -5.11 -29.66
C THR A 321 4.01 -5.90 -29.09
N GLU A 322 4.22 -7.13 -28.64
CA GLU A 322 3.19 -7.96 -28.01
C GLU A 322 2.84 -7.46 -26.60
N GLN A 323 1.55 -7.33 -26.32
CA GLN A 323 1.03 -6.79 -25.06
C GLN A 323 0.49 -7.88 -24.13
N VAL A 324 0.68 -7.69 -22.83
CA VAL A 324 0.04 -8.47 -21.76
C VAL A 324 -0.84 -7.55 -20.91
N VAL A 325 -2.12 -7.88 -20.83
CA VAL A 325 -3.14 -7.08 -20.15
C VAL A 325 -3.46 -7.72 -18.80
N ILE A 326 -3.05 -7.08 -17.70
CA ILE A 326 -3.24 -7.60 -16.33
C ILE A 326 -4.31 -6.79 -15.60
N GLY A 327 -5.30 -7.49 -15.03
CA GLY A 327 -6.34 -6.91 -14.19
C GLY A 327 -5.96 -6.92 -12.72
N ILE A 328 -5.80 -5.75 -12.08
CA ILE A 328 -5.53 -5.66 -10.63
C ILE A 328 -6.85 -5.38 -9.90
N VAL A 329 -7.34 -6.36 -9.13
CA VAL A 329 -8.63 -6.28 -8.40
C VAL A 329 -8.41 -5.66 -7.02
N GLY A 330 -8.23 -4.35 -7.02
CA GLY A 330 -7.79 -3.55 -5.87
C GLY A 330 -8.90 -2.99 -4.99
N LYS A 331 -8.55 -2.74 -3.72
CA LYS A 331 -9.35 -1.93 -2.77
C LYS A 331 -9.19 -0.43 -3.03
N TYR A 332 -8.10 -0.04 -3.70
CA TYR A 332 -7.72 1.34 -4.02
C TYR A 332 -7.44 1.41 -5.52
N THR A 333 -8.03 2.39 -6.23
CA THR A 333 -7.94 2.50 -7.71
C THR A 333 -7.83 3.97 -8.15
N ALA A 334 -7.25 4.81 -7.29
CA ALA A 334 -7.19 6.27 -7.47
C ALA A 334 -5.77 6.85 -7.36
N SER A 335 -4.85 6.16 -6.67
CA SER A 335 -3.41 6.39 -6.76
C SER A 335 -2.75 5.14 -7.36
N ASN A 336 -1.66 5.35 -8.09
CA ASN A 336 -0.80 4.27 -8.61
C ASN A 336 0.15 3.74 -7.52
N ASP A 337 0.49 4.57 -6.53
CA ASP A 337 1.56 4.32 -5.56
C ASP A 337 1.15 3.26 -4.52
N THR A 338 -0.16 3.05 -4.35
CA THR A 338 -0.73 2.00 -3.48
C THR A 338 -0.39 0.56 -3.92
N TYR A 339 0.15 0.37 -5.13
CA TYR A 339 0.56 -0.95 -5.65
C TYR A 339 1.90 -0.91 -6.42
N LEU A 340 2.76 0.08 -6.19
CA LEU A 340 3.96 0.32 -7.01
C LEU A 340 4.93 -0.87 -7.07
N SER A 341 5.02 -1.66 -6.00
CA SER A 341 5.86 -2.84 -5.88
C SER A 341 5.36 -3.98 -6.77
N ILE A 342 4.04 -4.17 -6.80
CA ILE A 342 3.37 -5.14 -7.66
C ILE A 342 3.53 -4.73 -9.12
N ILE A 343 3.34 -3.44 -9.43
CA ILE A 343 3.55 -2.86 -10.76
C ILE A 343 5.00 -3.05 -11.21
N SER A 344 5.97 -2.73 -10.35
CA SER A 344 7.41 -2.93 -10.62
C SER A 344 7.75 -4.40 -10.87
N SER A 345 7.12 -5.32 -10.14
CA SER A 345 7.36 -6.76 -10.27
C SER A 345 6.76 -7.35 -11.54
N LEU A 346 5.58 -6.88 -11.94
CA LEU A 346 5.01 -7.15 -13.26
C LEU A 346 5.91 -6.58 -14.38
N VAL A 347 6.45 -5.36 -14.21
CA VAL A 347 7.41 -4.77 -15.16
C VAL A 347 8.67 -5.63 -15.29
N HIS A 348 9.27 -6.10 -14.19
CA HIS A 348 10.45 -6.98 -14.24
C HIS A 348 10.16 -8.30 -14.99
N ALA A 349 9.01 -8.93 -14.72
CA ALA A 349 8.57 -10.14 -15.43
C ALA A 349 8.31 -9.88 -16.92
N CYS A 350 7.66 -8.75 -17.26
CA CYS A 350 7.39 -8.37 -18.65
C CYS A 350 8.67 -8.03 -19.43
N LEU A 351 9.64 -7.36 -18.79
CA LEU A 351 10.98 -7.11 -19.34
C LEU A 351 11.67 -8.43 -19.67
N GLU A 352 11.69 -9.40 -18.76
CA GLU A 352 12.31 -10.70 -19.02
C GLU A 352 11.62 -11.44 -20.18
N CYS A 353 10.29 -11.52 -20.16
CA CYS A 353 9.49 -12.15 -21.22
C CYS A 353 9.56 -11.45 -22.58
N GLY A 354 9.81 -10.14 -22.63
CA GLY A 354 9.70 -9.33 -23.84
C GLY A 354 8.24 -8.96 -24.18
N PHE A 355 7.43 -8.64 -23.17
CA PHE A 355 6.06 -8.13 -23.34
C PHE A 355 5.93 -6.67 -22.91
N LYS A 356 4.99 -5.94 -23.52
CA LYS A 356 4.54 -4.63 -23.06
C LYS A 356 3.40 -4.81 -22.05
N LEU A 357 3.63 -4.41 -20.81
CA LEU A 357 2.62 -4.45 -19.75
C LEU A 357 1.52 -3.41 -19.97
N VAL A 358 0.26 -3.84 -19.84
CA VAL A 358 -0.93 -2.98 -19.79
C VAL A 358 -1.70 -3.34 -18.52
N ILE A 359 -1.92 -2.37 -17.63
CA ILE A 359 -2.65 -2.58 -16.38
C ILE A 359 -4.08 -2.05 -16.51
N LYS A 360 -5.06 -2.85 -16.11
CA LYS A 360 -6.44 -2.41 -15.90
C LYS A 360 -6.78 -2.51 -14.41
N TYR A 361 -6.98 -1.37 -13.76
CA TYR A 361 -7.42 -1.33 -12.36
C TYR A 361 -8.92 -1.64 -12.26
N ILE A 362 -9.27 -2.64 -11.45
CA ILE A 362 -10.63 -3.08 -11.21
C ILE A 362 -10.94 -2.83 -9.74
N ASN A 363 -11.90 -1.96 -9.44
CA ASN A 363 -12.26 -1.67 -8.06
C ASN A 363 -13.13 -2.82 -7.52
N SER A 364 -12.64 -3.56 -6.52
CA SER A 364 -13.36 -4.74 -6.02
C SER A 364 -14.70 -4.41 -5.36
N SER A 365 -14.94 -3.15 -4.97
CA SER A 365 -16.26 -2.70 -4.47
C SER A 365 -17.28 -2.43 -5.58
N HIS A 366 -16.88 -2.47 -6.86
CA HIS A 366 -17.79 -2.38 -8.00
C HIS A 366 -18.21 -3.77 -8.54
N LEU A 367 -17.44 -4.83 -8.30
CA LEU A 367 -17.76 -6.19 -8.81
C LEU A 367 -18.95 -6.87 -8.13
N SER A 368 -19.50 -6.32 -7.03
CA SER A 368 -20.63 -6.92 -6.29
C SER A 368 -21.77 -5.94 -6.05
N LEU A 369 -22.99 -6.28 -6.48
CA LEU A 369 -24.20 -5.53 -6.16
C LEU A 369 -24.72 -5.86 -4.75
N LYS A 370 -24.08 -5.29 -3.70
CA LYS A 370 -24.70 -5.21 -2.35
C LYS A 370 -26.15 -4.77 -2.48
N GLN A 371 -27.09 -5.65 -2.12
CA GLN A 371 -28.51 -5.35 -2.11
C GLN A 371 -28.78 -4.18 -1.15
N LYS A 372 -29.71 -3.28 -1.51
CA LYS A 372 -30.28 -2.34 -0.53
C LYS A 372 -31.01 -3.16 0.53
N LYS A 373 -30.42 -3.33 1.73
CA LYS A 373 -31.21 -3.75 2.89
C LYS A 373 -32.38 -2.77 3.00
N GLN A 374 -33.61 -3.27 2.87
CA GLN A 374 -34.79 -2.45 3.15
C GLN A 374 -34.61 -1.85 4.54
N LYS A 375 -34.71 -0.52 4.66
CA LYS A 375 -34.85 0.11 5.97
C LYS A 375 -36.15 -0.41 6.57
N LYS A 376 -36.09 -1.41 7.47
CA LYS A 376 -37.21 -1.76 8.36
C LYS A 376 -37.72 -0.42 8.91
N ASN A 377 -39.01 -0.14 8.75
CA ASN A 377 -39.59 1.17 9.04
C ASN A 377 -39.21 1.63 10.47
N MET A 378 -38.21 2.50 10.55
CA MET A 378 -37.63 2.97 11.79
C MET A 378 -38.59 4.02 12.36
N ASP A 379 -39.33 3.68 13.41
CA ASP A 379 -40.33 4.57 14.01
C ASP A 379 -39.66 5.81 14.61
N TRP A 380 -39.62 6.88 13.79
CA TRP A 380 -39.01 8.17 14.09
C TRP A 380 -39.60 8.83 15.34
N LYS A 381 -40.84 8.48 15.71
CA LYS A 381 -41.52 9.02 16.91
C LYS A 381 -40.83 8.62 18.22
N LYS A 382 -40.05 7.53 18.25
CA LYS A 382 -39.31 7.10 19.46
C LYS A 382 -38.01 7.88 19.71
N LYS A 383 -37.42 8.55 18.71
CA LYS A 383 -36.17 9.32 18.89
C LYS A 383 -36.39 10.82 19.09
N ALA A 384 -37.53 11.36 18.64
CA ALA A 384 -37.87 12.79 18.72
C ALA A 384 -38.06 13.36 20.14
N LYS A 385 -38.08 12.52 21.19
CA LYS A 385 -38.31 12.93 22.59
C LYS A 385 -37.04 13.13 23.45
N LYS A 386 -35.82 13.10 22.87
CA LYS A 386 -34.57 13.25 23.63
C LYS A 386 -33.70 14.48 23.29
N TYR A 387 -34.20 15.41 22.48
CA TYR A 387 -33.55 16.70 22.20
C TYR A 387 -34.57 17.83 22.18
N SER A 388 -34.86 18.39 23.36
CA SER A 388 -35.45 19.73 23.50
C SER A 388 -34.34 20.79 23.38
N TYR A 389 -34.68 21.95 22.82
CA TYR A 389 -33.75 23.06 22.61
C TYR A 389 -33.32 23.74 23.91
N GLU A 390 -32.05 24.17 23.96
CA GLU A 390 -31.45 25.36 24.63
C GLU A 390 -29.92 25.15 24.66
N ASN A 391 -29.02 26.07 24.28
CA ASN A 391 -29.16 27.46 23.81
C ASN A 391 -28.24 27.75 22.60
N PHE A 392 -28.53 28.85 21.87
CA PHE A 392 -27.66 29.42 20.84
C PHE A 392 -26.44 30.14 21.46
N TYR A 393 -25.31 30.19 20.74
CA TYR A 393 -24.74 31.46 20.24
C TYR A 393 -23.71 31.26 19.12
N GLU A 394 -23.55 32.33 18.35
CA GLU A 394 -22.80 32.56 17.10
C GLU A 394 -21.26 32.69 17.32
N ASN A 395 -20.34 32.70 16.32
CA ASN A 395 -20.34 32.35 14.89
C ASN A 395 -18.88 32.17 14.37
N SER A 396 -18.76 31.72 13.10
CA SER A 396 -17.67 32.02 12.12
C SER A 396 -16.73 30.88 11.63
N SER A 397 -17.04 30.40 10.42
CA SER A 397 -16.15 30.20 9.24
C SER A 397 -14.75 29.56 9.41
N THR A 398 -14.37 28.49 8.69
CA THR A 398 -15.08 27.68 7.68
C THR A 398 -14.65 26.20 7.73
N GLU A 399 -15.59 25.29 7.96
CA GLU A 399 -15.45 23.90 7.50
C GLU A 399 -16.06 23.76 6.10
N LYS A 400 -15.45 22.94 5.24
CA LYS A 400 -16.05 22.53 3.98
C LYS A 400 -17.13 21.47 4.23
N LEU A 401 -18.32 21.93 4.59
CA LEU A 401 -19.54 21.12 4.43
C LEU A 401 -19.60 20.65 2.97
N ILE A 402 -19.46 19.34 2.79
CA ILE A 402 -19.71 18.70 1.49
C ILE A 402 -21.21 18.82 1.26
N PHE A 403 -21.60 19.72 0.36
CA PHE A 403 -22.95 19.72 -0.20
C PHE A 403 -23.15 18.38 -0.93
N VAL A 404 -23.80 17.44 -0.24
CA VAL A 404 -24.46 16.32 -0.90
C VAL A 404 -25.66 16.92 -1.62
N ASP A 405 -25.69 16.76 -2.93
CA ASP A 405 -26.76 17.29 -3.76
C ASP A 405 -28.00 16.39 -3.62
N ASP A 406 -28.88 16.76 -2.69
CA ASP A 406 -30.15 16.10 -2.38
C ASP A 406 -31.14 16.06 -3.58
N THR A 407 -30.81 16.68 -4.72
CA THR A 407 -31.57 16.51 -5.97
C THR A 407 -31.25 15.20 -6.70
N THR A 408 -30.20 14.46 -6.30
CA THR A 408 -29.85 13.19 -6.96
C THR A 408 -30.87 12.10 -6.62
N SER A 409 -31.66 11.67 -7.60
CA SER A 409 -32.67 10.63 -7.36
C SER A 409 -32.06 9.28 -6.95
N ASP A 410 -32.82 8.50 -6.17
CA ASP A 410 -32.44 7.14 -5.77
C ASP A 410 -32.23 6.21 -7.00
N GLU A 411 -32.95 6.49 -8.10
CA GLU A 411 -32.82 5.81 -9.39
C GLU A 411 -31.54 6.20 -10.12
N ASP A 412 -31.17 7.49 -10.15
CA ASP A 412 -29.90 7.95 -10.71
C ASP A 412 -28.70 7.38 -9.96
N TYR A 413 -28.81 7.22 -8.64
CA TYR A 413 -27.77 6.57 -7.83
C TYR A 413 -27.59 5.11 -8.24
N ASP A 414 -28.66 4.31 -8.26
CA ASP A 414 -28.57 2.90 -8.63
C ASP A 414 -28.22 2.70 -10.12
N LYS A 415 -28.62 3.60 -11.02
CA LYS A 415 -28.18 3.63 -12.43
C LYS A 415 -26.68 3.91 -12.56
N LYS A 416 -26.16 4.95 -11.91
CA LYS A 416 -24.71 5.25 -11.85
C LYS A 416 -23.92 4.10 -11.23
N ARG A 417 -24.53 3.32 -10.33
CA ARG A 417 -23.93 2.14 -9.69
C ARG A 417 -23.92 0.92 -10.61
N ARG A 418 -24.98 0.64 -11.36
CA ARG A 418 -25.02 -0.43 -12.38
C ARG A 418 -23.95 -0.22 -13.45
N ILE A 419 -23.83 0.99 -14.01
CA ILE A 419 -22.80 1.33 -15.00
C ILE A 419 -21.37 1.07 -14.48
N LYS A 420 -21.11 1.33 -13.19
CA LYS A 420 -19.81 1.03 -12.55
C LYS A 420 -19.55 -0.48 -12.39
N TYR A 421 -20.59 -1.25 -12.11
CA TYR A 421 -20.55 -2.71 -11.97
C TYR A 421 -20.38 -3.39 -13.34
N GLU A 422 -21.16 -2.98 -14.33
CA GLU A 422 -21.09 -3.46 -15.73
C GLU A 422 -19.68 -3.25 -16.28
N LYS A 423 -19.17 -2.01 -16.20
CA LYS A 423 -17.81 -1.67 -16.61
C LYS A 423 -16.73 -2.45 -15.85
N ALA A 424 -16.94 -2.77 -14.57
CA ALA A 424 -15.98 -3.57 -13.80
C ALA A 424 -15.92 -5.03 -14.30
N TRP A 425 -17.08 -5.62 -14.63
CA TRP A 425 -17.16 -6.95 -15.21
C TRP A 425 -16.65 -7.02 -16.66
N GLU A 426 -16.97 -6.04 -17.51
CA GLU A 426 -16.36 -5.89 -18.85
C GLU A 426 -14.82 -5.79 -18.75
N THR A 427 -14.32 -5.04 -17.77
CA THR A 427 -12.89 -4.90 -17.52
C THR A 427 -12.28 -6.24 -17.09
N LEU A 428 -12.91 -6.95 -16.15
CA LEU A 428 -12.44 -8.27 -15.68
C LEU A 428 -12.49 -9.36 -16.76
N LYS A 429 -13.49 -9.33 -17.64
CA LYS A 429 -13.63 -10.26 -18.77
C LYS A 429 -12.69 -9.95 -19.94
N SER A 430 -11.91 -8.85 -19.89
CA SER A 430 -11.04 -8.37 -20.98
C SER A 430 -9.55 -8.30 -20.63
N VAL A 431 -9.06 -9.11 -19.70
CA VAL A 431 -7.64 -9.21 -19.31
C VAL A 431 -7.08 -10.61 -19.62
N ASP A 432 -5.77 -10.68 -19.90
CA ASP A 432 -5.03 -11.93 -20.09
C ASP A 432 -4.83 -12.69 -18.76
N GLY A 433 -4.83 -11.98 -17.62
CA GLY A 433 -4.66 -12.53 -16.27
C GLY A 433 -5.09 -11.57 -15.17
N VAL A 434 -5.41 -12.10 -13.99
CA VAL A 434 -5.98 -11.37 -12.85
C VAL A 434 -5.08 -11.50 -11.62
N LEU A 435 -4.81 -10.37 -10.97
CA LEU A 435 -4.04 -10.28 -9.74
C LEU A 435 -4.91 -9.69 -8.62
N VAL A 436 -5.04 -10.43 -7.52
CA VAL A 436 -5.70 -9.98 -6.29
C VAL A 436 -4.61 -9.64 -5.26
N PRO A 437 -4.32 -8.34 -5.03
CA PRO A 437 -3.26 -7.92 -4.12
C PRO A 437 -3.67 -8.09 -2.66
N GLY A 438 -2.71 -7.86 -1.75
CA GLY A 438 -2.96 -7.75 -0.32
C GLY A 438 -3.98 -6.66 0.05
N GLY A 439 -4.31 -6.58 1.34
CA GLY A 439 -5.25 -5.60 1.87
C GLY A 439 -5.68 -5.96 3.28
N PHE A 440 -6.61 -5.19 3.82
CA PHE A 440 -7.15 -5.35 5.17
C PHE A 440 -8.59 -4.84 5.24
N GLY A 441 -9.41 -5.43 6.12
CA GLY A 441 -10.79 -5.09 6.43
C GLY A 441 -11.80 -5.41 5.33
N THR A 442 -13.07 -5.47 5.72
CA THR A 442 -14.22 -5.98 4.95
C THR A 442 -14.55 -5.25 3.63
N ARG A 443 -13.88 -4.13 3.29
CA ARG A 443 -14.24 -3.30 2.13
C ARG A 443 -13.83 -3.95 0.80
N GLY A 444 -14.82 -4.55 0.13
CA GLY A 444 -14.66 -5.09 -1.22
C GLY A 444 -14.13 -6.53 -1.26
N ILE A 445 -14.24 -7.26 -0.15
CA ILE A 445 -13.93 -8.69 -0.04
C ILE A 445 -14.76 -9.51 -1.04
N GLU A 446 -16.08 -9.28 -1.08
CA GLU A 446 -17.00 -10.06 -1.93
C GLU A 446 -16.66 -9.98 -3.43
N GLY A 447 -16.29 -8.80 -3.92
CA GLY A 447 -15.83 -8.64 -5.30
C GLY A 447 -14.47 -9.26 -5.59
N LYS A 448 -13.58 -9.40 -4.58
CA LYS A 448 -12.36 -10.20 -4.73
C LYS A 448 -12.70 -11.69 -4.85
N TYR A 449 -13.61 -12.20 -4.01
CA TYR A 449 -14.13 -13.58 -4.10
C TYR A 449 -14.75 -13.86 -5.48
N LEU A 450 -15.65 -13.01 -5.97
CA LEU A 450 -16.25 -13.14 -7.29
C LEU A 450 -15.20 -13.14 -8.42
N SER A 451 -14.13 -12.35 -8.31
CA SER A 451 -13.02 -12.40 -9.27
C SER A 451 -12.21 -13.70 -9.20
N SER A 452 -12.01 -14.28 -8.00
CA SER A 452 -11.33 -15.56 -7.81
C SER A 452 -12.15 -16.70 -8.44
N LYS A 453 -13.44 -16.74 -8.12
CA LYS A 453 -14.42 -17.70 -8.65
C LYS A 453 -14.50 -17.64 -10.17
N TYR A 454 -14.56 -16.43 -10.74
CA TYR A 454 -14.52 -16.23 -12.20
C TYR A 454 -13.24 -16.82 -12.81
N CYS A 455 -12.05 -16.54 -12.24
CA CYS A 455 -10.79 -17.05 -12.79
C CYS A 455 -10.70 -18.58 -12.71
N ARG A 456 -11.13 -19.17 -11.58
CA ARG A 456 -11.21 -20.62 -11.37
C ARG A 456 -12.14 -21.32 -12.36
N LEU A 457 -13.31 -20.75 -12.63
CA LEU A 457 -14.32 -21.34 -13.51
C LEU A 457 -13.99 -21.18 -15.01
N HIS A 458 -13.28 -20.12 -15.40
CA HIS A 458 -12.96 -19.81 -16.79
C HIS A 458 -11.49 -20.11 -17.19
N ASN A 459 -10.69 -20.72 -16.29
CA ASN A 459 -9.25 -20.97 -16.49
C ASN A 459 -8.49 -19.70 -16.92
N ILE A 460 -8.76 -18.57 -16.25
CA ILE A 460 -8.00 -17.33 -16.40
C ILE A 460 -6.86 -17.34 -15.37
N PRO A 461 -5.61 -17.07 -15.77
CA PRO A 461 -4.48 -16.97 -14.86
C PRO A 461 -4.76 -16.07 -13.65
N TYR A 462 -4.62 -16.65 -12.45
CA TYR A 462 -4.91 -15.98 -11.18
C TYR A 462 -3.69 -15.96 -10.26
N LEU A 463 -3.31 -14.77 -9.77
CA LEU A 463 -2.32 -14.58 -8.73
C LEU A 463 -2.93 -13.87 -7.50
N GLY A 464 -3.07 -14.57 -6.40
CA GLY A 464 -3.48 -14.03 -5.11
C GLY A 464 -2.29 -13.79 -4.19
N ILE A 465 -2.12 -12.55 -3.69
CA ILE A 465 -1.01 -12.17 -2.78
C ILE A 465 -1.57 -11.82 -1.40
N CYS A 466 -1.03 -12.44 -0.34
CA CYS A 466 -1.46 -12.28 1.05
C CYS A 466 -2.98 -12.54 1.17
N LEU A 467 -3.79 -11.51 1.44
CA LEU A 467 -5.25 -11.55 1.37
C LEU A 467 -5.80 -12.18 0.07
N GLY A 468 -5.09 -12.08 -1.07
CA GLY A 468 -5.47 -12.78 -2.30
C GLY A 468 -5.48 -14.32 -2.16
N MET A 469 -4.50 -14.92 -1.47
CA MET A 469 -4.51 -16.35 -1.18
C MET A 469 -5.68 -16.73 -0.27
N GLN A 470 -5.95 -15.92 0.75
CA GLN A 470 -7.05 -16.12 1.70
C GLN A 470 -8.41 -16.06 0.98
N ILE A 471 -8.58 -15.14 0.03
CA ILE A 471 -9.76 -15.07 -0.85
C ILE A 471 -9.90 -16.33 -1.72
N ALA A 472 -8.81 -16.84 -2.30
CA ALA A 472 -8.83 -18.05 -3.11
C ALA A 472 -9.19 -19.31 -2.30
N VAL A 473 -8.79 -19.36 -1.03
CA VAL A 473 -9.19 -20.40 -0.07
C VAL A 473 -10.68 -20.27 0.28
N ILE A 474 -11.16 -19.04 0.57
CA ILE A 474 -12.58 -18.77 0.86
C ILE A 474 -13.47 -19.12 -0.35
N ASP A 475 -13.04 -18.85 -1.58
CA ASP A 475 -13.76 -19.24 -2.80
C ASP A 475 -14.01 -20.76 -2.88
N VAL A 476 -12.96 -21.56 -2.75
CA VAL A 476 -13.06 -23.03 -2.78
C VAL A 476 -13.87 -23.56 -1.59
N ALA A 477 -13.67 -22.98 -0.40
CA ALA A 477 -14.42 -23.38 0.80
C ALA A 477 -15.93 -23.09 0.67
N ARG A 478 -16.31 -21.89 0.20
CA ARG A 478 -17.71 -21.52 -0.07
C ARG A 478 -18.35 -22.36 -1.17
N GLU A 479 -17.57 -22.73 -2.19
CA GLU A 479 -18.08 -23.53 -3.29
C GLU A 479 -18.35 -24.98 -2.87
N TYR A 480 -17.41 -25.67 -2.22
CA TYR A 480 -17.46 -27.12 -2.07
C TYR A 480 -17.64 -27.64 -0.63
N LEU A 481 -17.41 -26.82 0.41
CA LEU A 481 -17.36 -27.30 1.80
C LEU A 481 -18.42 -26.65 2.70
N ASN A 482 -18.41 -25.33 2.82
CA ASN A 482 -19.30 -24.58 3.69
C ASN A 482 -19.60 -23.21 3.07
N VAL A 483 -20.84 -22.99 2.65
CA VAL A 483 -21.29 -21.75 1.99
C VAL A 483 -21.06 -20.50 2.87
N ASN A 484 -21.02 -20.67 4.20
CA ASN A 484 -20.76 -19.59 5.15
C ASN A 484 -19.26 -19.35 5.41
N ALA A 485 -18.35 -20.03 4.68
CA ALA A 485 -16.91 -19.94 4.93
C ALA A 485 -16.37 -18.50 4.86
N ASN A 486 -15.59 -18.11 5.87
CA ASN A 486 -15.22 -16.72 6.13
C ASN A 486 -13.82 -16.58 6.78
N SER A 487 -13.48 -15.36 7.21
CA SER A 487 -12.29 -15.02 8.00
C SER A 487 -12.67 -14.31 9.29
N GLU A 488 -11.96 -14.62 10.38
CA GLU A 488 -12.06 -13.90 11.66
C GLU A 488 -11.81 -12.38 11.51
N GLU A 489 -11.05 -11.95 10.49
CA GLU A 489 -10.84 -10.52 10.17
C GLU A 489 -12.16 -9.77 9.85
N PHE A 490 -13.22 -10.49 9.47
CA PHE A 490 -14.46 -9.90 8.95
C PHE A 490 -15.63 -9.96 9.95
N GLU A 491 -15.52 -10.73 11.03
CA GLU A 491 -16.65 -11.08 11.91
C GLU A 491 -17.07 -9.96 12.88
N ASP A 492 -16.18 -9.02 13.21
CA ASP A 492 -16.48 -7.81 14.01
C ASP A 492 -17.58 -6.91 13.37
N THR A 493 -18.00 -7.19 12.14
CA THR A 493 -19.09 -6.47 11.46
C THR A 493 -20.43 -7.23 11.44
N THR A 494 -20.49 -8.44 12.02
CA THR A 494 -21.67 -9.31 12.03
C THR A 494 -22.48 -9.24 13.33
N GLU A 495 -21.88 -8.97 14.48
CA GLU A 495 -22.59 -8.99 15.79
C GLU A 495 -23.68 -7.92 15.94
N MET A 496 -23.62 -6.81 15.19
CA MET A 496 -24.74 -5.85 15.10
C MET A 496 -25.97 -6.37 14.31
N GLN A 497 -26.07 -7.69 14.07
CA GLN A 497 -27.13 -8.30 13.27
C GLN A 497 -27.79 -9.52 13.94
N SER A 498 -27.29 -10.01 15.08
CA SER A 498 -27.73 -11.26 15.73
C SER A 498 -28.53 -11.09 17.03
N THR A 499 -28.72 -9.87 17.56
CA THR A 499 -29.39 -9.61 18.85
C THR A 499 -30.82 -9.09 18.73
N SER A 500 -31.68 -9.78 17.97
CA SER A 500 -33.13 -9.47 17.96
C SER A 500 -34.04 -10.63 17.54
N ASN A 501 -33.94 -11.79 18.21
CA ASN A 501 -34.90 -12.89 18.00
C ASN A 501 -35.05 -13.88 19.17
N GLU A 502 -35.11 -13.40 20.43
CA GLU A 502 -35.43 -14.26 21.58
C GLU A 502 -36.20 -13.51 22.68
N TYR A 503 -37.51 -13.37 22.52
CA TYR A 503 -38.50 -13.10 23.59
C TYR A 503 -39.92 -13.30 23.06
N ASN A 504 -40.52 -14.47 23.31
CA ASN A 504 -41.97 -14.70 23.23
C ASN A 504 -42.34 -16.01 23.94
N ALA A 505 -42.47 -15.96 25.26
CA ALA A 505 -43.08 -17.01 26.07
C ALA A 505 -43.96 -16.33 27.13
N VAL A 506 -45.28 -16.60 27.09
CA VAL A 506 -46.26 -16.11 28.06
C VAL A 506 -46.32 -17.13 29.21
N PRO A 507 -46.36 -16.69 30.49
CA PRO A 507 -46.26 -17.61 31.62
C PRO A 507 -47.55 -18.41 31.86
N THR A 508 -47.38 -19.63 32.36
CA THR A 508 -48.43 -20.42 33.01
C THR A 508 -47.84 -21.06 34.27
N ASP A 509 -48.37 -20.71 35.43
CA ASP A 509 -47.96 -21.28 36.71
C ASP A 509 -48.39 -22.76 36.85
N ASN A 510 -47.56 -23.59 37.48
CA ASN A 510 -47.92 -24.24 38.77
C ASN A 510 -46.86 -25.23 39.30
N VAL A 511 -46.34 -24.90 40.51
CA VAL A 511 -46.38 -25.75 41.72
C VAL A 511 -45.63 -27.11 41.77
N ASN A 512 -44.63 -27.12 42.68
CA ASN A 512 -44.18 -28.21 43.58
C ASN A 512 -43.13 -29.29 43.20
N ASN A 513 -42.04 -29.21 44.00
CA ASN A 513 -41.49 -30.26 44.88
C ASN A 513 -40.35 -31.21 44.44
N ASN A 514 -39.23 -30.99 45.14
CA ASN A 514 -38.42 -31.97 45.88
C ASN A 514 -37.28 -32.76 45.18
N ASN A 515 -36.09 -32.23 45.46
CA ASN A 515 -34.96 -32.95 46.07
C ASN A 515 -34.04 -33.86 45.21
N ASN A 516 -32.80 -33.36 45.09
CA ASN A 516 -31.54 -34.12 45.23
C ASN A 516 -31.15 -35.10 44.09
N GLN A 517 -29.86 -35.28 43.74
CA GLN A 517 -28.62 -34.92 44.45
C GLN A 517 -27.41 -34.74 43.50
N TYR A 518 -26.45 -33.88 43.89
CA TYR A 518 -25.05 -33.73 43.41
C TYR A 518 -24.73 -33.41 41.91
N GLY A 519 -23.58 -32.77 41.66
CA GLY A 519 -22.91 -32.76 40.35
C GLY A 519 -22.46 -31.43 39.71
N LYS A 520 -22.63 -30.25 40.33
CA LYS A 520 -22.35 -28.96 39.66
C LYS A 520 -20.86 -28.66 39.41
N LYS A 521 -20.54 -28.30 38.16
CA LYS A 521 -19.44 -27.36 37.83
C LYS A 521 -19.85 -25.91 38.16
N ASN A 522 -18.90 -25.10 38.59
CA ASN A 522 -18.82 -23.63 38.41
C ASN A 522 -17.35 -23.24 38.71
N LYS A 523 -16.67 -22.38 37.95
CA LYS A 523 -16.89 -20.93 37.72
C LYS A 523 -16.89 -20.12 39.02
N ASN A 524 -15.70 -19.65 39.41
CA ASN A 524 -15.54 -18.61 40.43
C ASN A 524 -15.48 -17.23 39.77
N THR A 525 -16.35 -16.33 40.22
CA THR A 525 -16.25 -14.87 40.04
C THR A 525 -16.50 -14.27 41.41
N THR A 526 -15.54 -13.55 41.98
CA THR A 526 -15.63 -13.02 43.35
C THR A 526 -15.74 -11.50 43.33
N ASN A 527 -16.96 -11.00 43.53
CA ASN A 527 -17.16 -9.67 44.09
C ASN A 527 -16.94 -9.74 45.60
N TYR A 528 -16.31 -8.72 46.19
CA TYR A 528 -16.23 -8.56 47.64
C TYR A 528 -17.20 -7.47 48.11
N SER A 529 -17.93 -7.78 49.19
CA SER A 529 -18.84 -6.85 49.88
C SER A 529 -18.19 -6.29 51.14
N TYR A 530 -18.39 -5.00 51.40
CA TYR A 530 -18.03 -4.38 52.68
C TYR A 530 -18.95 -4.81 53.83
N ASN A 531 -18.42 -4.78 55.05
CA ASN A 531 -19.16 -4.61 56.29
C ASN A 531 -18.23 -3.95 57.33
N GLU A 532 -18.78 -3.20 58.29
CA GLU A 532 -18.01 -2.24 59.12
C GLU A 532 -17.60 -2.78 60.51
N ASN A 533 -16.71 -1.99 61.17
CA ASN A 533 -16.29 -1.98 62.59
C ASN A 533 -15.03 -2.81 62.93
N GLU A 534 -13.93 -2.27 63.47
CA GLU A 534 -13.77 -1.12 64.39
C GLU A 534 -12.49 -0.27 64.21
N LYS A 535 -12.65 1.05 64.40
CA LYS A 535 -11.77 2.02 65.10
C LYS A 535 -10.24 1.77 65.12
N LYS A 536 -9.47 2.69 64.52
CA LYS A 536 -8.89 3.82 65.28
C LYS A 536 -8.24 4.93 64.45
N GLU A 537 -8.35 6.14 65.03
CA GLU A 537 -7.49 7.33 64.89
C GLU A 537 -7.53 8.19 63.59
N ASN A 538 -7.59 9.50 63.83
CA ASN A 538 -7.35 10.66 62.95
C ASN A 538 -8.39 11.04 61.87
N VAL A 539 -9.44 11.75 62.32
CA VAL A 539 -10.35 12.57 61.48
C VAL A 539 -10.51 13.98 62.08
N ILE A 540 -9.92 15.00 61.45
CA ILE A 540 -10.22 16.45 61.58
C ILE A 540 -9.72 17.12 60.28
N ASN A 541 -10.36 18.10 59.64
CA ASN A 541 -11.78 18.34 59.37
C ASN A 541 -11.81 19.23 58.09
N LEU A 542 -12.68 18.96 57.11
CA LEU A 542 -12.59 19.54 55.75
C LEU A 542 -13.67 20.62 55.49
N GLU A 543 -13.92 21.46 56.49
CA GLU A 543 -14.88 22.59 56.40
C GLU A 543 -14.21 23.94 56.06
N ASN A 544 -12.89 24.06 56.25
CA ASN A 544 -12.15 25.33 56.15
C ASN A 544 -11.73 25.76 54.72
N LEU A 545 -12.43 25.33 53.67
CA LEU A 545 -12.06 25.63 52.26
C LEU A 545 -13.22 26.13 51.38
N LYS A 546 -14.18 26.84 51.98
CA LYS A 546 -15.24 27.58 51.25
C LYS A 546 -15.41 29.06 51.63
N ASN A 547 -14.62 29.59 52.55
CA ASN A 547 -14.78 30.95 53.09
C ASN A 547 -13.60 31.91 52.80
N GLU A 548 -12.68 31.61 51.87
CA GLU A 548 -11.51 32.46 51.54
C GLU A 548 -11.48 32.97 50.08
N MET A 549 -12.63 33.32 49.51
CA MET A 549 -12.72 34.02 48.20
C MET A 549 -13.73 35.17 48.18
N ASN A 550 -13.97 35.84 49.32
CA ASN A 550 -14.89 37.00 49.39
C ASN A 550 -14.46 38.11 50.38
N GLU A 551 -13.15 38.38 50.45
CA GLU A 551 -12.52 39.61 50.98
C GLU A 551 -11.07 39.60 50.43
N TYR A 552 -10.43 40.67 49.97
CA TYR A 552 -10.62 42.11 50.22
C TYR A 552 -10.86 42.94 48.93
N LYS A 553 -11.60 44.05 49.07
CA LYS A 553 -11.46 45.21 48.16
C LYS A 553 -11.85 46.54 48.85
N LYS A 554 -10.86 47.46 48.95
CA LYS A 554 -10.84 48.81 49.61
C LYS A 554 -10.34 48.72 51.05
N ASP A 555 -9.46 49.60 51.56
CA ASP A 555 -9.25 51.04 51.32
C ASP A 555 -8.17 51.39 50.26
N ALA A 556 -8.21 52.47 49.46
CA ALA A 556 -8.45 53.91 49.70
C ALA A 556 -7.24 54.60 50.38
N HIS A 557 -6.62 55.65 49.83
CA HIS A 557 -7.20 56.88 49.26
C HIS A 557 -6.26 57.63 48.27
N ILE A 558 -6.85 58.49 47.41
CA ILE A 558 -6.34 59.82 46.95
C ILE A 558 -5.07 59.83 46.03
N ASN A 559 -4.96 60.62 44.95
CA ASN A 559 -5.74 61.79 44.49
C ASN A 559 -5.83 61.95 42.95
N GLU A 560 -6.87 62.68 42.49
CA GLU A 560 -6.94 63.59 41.31
C GLU A 560 -6.53 63.14 39.86
N ASN A 561 -7.10 63.67 38.75
CA ASN A 561 -8.11 64.73 38.62
C ASN A 561 -9.05 64.64 37.38
N CYS A 562 -10.34 64.92 37.60
CA CYS A 562 -11.40 65.40 36.70
C CYS A 562 -11.70 64.76 35.32
N SER A 563 -12.66 65.35 34.58
CA SER A 563 -13.48 64.68 33.56
C SER A 563 -14.31 65.64 32.67
N ARG A 564 -15.04 65.05 31.70
CA ARG A 564 -16.28 65.52 31.01
C ARG A 564 -16.21 66.44 29.78
N ASN A 565 -16.82 65.90 28.71
CA ASN A 565 -17.90 66.48 27.89
C ASN A 565 -17.64 67.42 26.68
N THR A 566 -18.30 67.02 25.58
CA THR A 566 -19.10 67.81 24.61
C THR A 566 -18.47 68.66 23.48
N THR A 567 -19.18 68.55 22.33
CA THR A 567 -19.50 69.58 21.31
C THR A 567 -18.48 70.07 20.26
N SER A 568 -18.81 69.71 19.00
CA SER A 568 -19.04 70.60 17.83
C SER A 568 -17.90 71.27 17.04
N SER A 569 -18.14 71.34 15.72
CA SER A 569 -17.66 72.31 14.70
C SER A 569 -16.14 72.39 14.43
N CYS A 570 -15.60 72.21 13.21
CA CYS A 570 -15.93 72.62 11.82
C CYS A 570 -15.00 73.75 11.32
N ILE A 571 -14.96 73.95 9.98
CA ILE A 571 -14.28 75.04 9.23
C ILE A 571 -12.76 74.85 9.03
N SER A 572 -12.14 75.10 7.86
CA SER A 572 -12.58 74.94 6.45
C SER A 572 -11.38 75.03 5.47
N ASN A 573 -11.65 74.76 4.18
CA ASN A 573 -10.90 75.04 2.93
C ASN A 573 -10.28 73.76 2.31
N LYS A 574 -10.70 73.25 1.13
CA LYS A 574 -11.01 73.85 -0.20
C LYS A 574 -9.77 74.55 -0.80
N SER A 575 -9.39 74.38 -2.07
CA SER A 575 -10.13 74.04 -3.32
C SER A 575 -9.12 73.46 -4.37
N ASN A 576 -9.41 73.03 -5.61
CA ASN A 576 -10.59 72.87 -6.49
C ASN A 576 -10.24 71.78 -7.56
N SER A 577 -11.15 70.90 -8.03
CA SER A 577 -12.00 70.99 -9.25
C SER A 577 -11.23 71.09 -10.61
N SER A 578 -11.67 70.56 -11.76
CA SER A 578 -12.85 69.76 -12.21
C SER A 578 -12.38 68.87 -13.41
N HIS A 579 -13.11 68.15 -14.29
CA HIS A 579 -14.53 67.94 -14.71
C HIS A 579 -14.54 66.63 -15.60
N LYS A 580 -15.53 65.98 -16.23
CA LYS A 580 -16.99 66.05 -16.63
C LYS A 580 -17.60 64.61 -16.39
N THR A 581 -18.87 64.16 -16.52
CA THR A 581 -20.07 64.36 -17.39
C THR A 581 -19.93 63.89 -18.85
N LYS A 582 -20.91 63.30 -19.58
CA LYS A 582 -22.38 63.01 -19.44
C LYS A 582 -22.72 61.83 -20.44
N VAL A 583 -23.85 61.11 -20.55
CA VAL A 583 -25.19 61.06 -19.85
C VAL A 583 -25.85 59.64 -19.90
N LEU A 584 -27.12 59.47 -20.33
CA LEU A 584 -28.05 58.32 -20.15
C LEU A 584 -28.62 57.70 -21.47
N ALA A 585 -28.97 56.40 -21.41
CA ALA A 585 -30.23 55.72 -21.85
C ALA A 585 -30.74 55.57 -23.33
N SER A 586 -31.16 54.32 -23.63
CA SER A 586 -32.48 53.88 -24.20
C SER A 586 -32.68 53.40 -25.68
N TYR A 587 -33.31 52.20 -25.77
CA TYR A 587 -34.27 51.62 -26.74
C TYR A 587 -34.02 51.32 -28.26
N THR A 588 -34.55 50.13 -28.64
CA THR A 588 -35.17 49.67 -29.93
C THR A 588 -34.36 49.39 -31.22
N GLU A 589 -34.28 48.07 -31.51
CA GLU A 589 -34.61 47.38 -32.79
C GLU A 589 -33.65 47.28 -34.01
N ARG A 590 -34.07 46.41 -34.95
CA ARG A 590 -33.43 45.71 -36.10
C ARG A 590 -33.36 46.61 -37.38
N PRO A 591 -32.74 46.24 -38.55
CA PRO A 591 -32.62 44.86 -39.09
C PRO A 591 -31.51 44.48 -40.14
N LYS A 592 -31.64 43.23 -40.66
CA LYS A 592 -31.23 42.67 -41.99
C LYS A 592 -29.78 42.16 -42.27
N HIS A 593 -29.72 40.87 -42.68
CA HIS A 593 -28.91 40.22 -43.76
C HIS A 593 -27.35 40.33 -43.77
N ASP A 594 -26.53 39.37 -44.25
CA ASP A 594 -26.63 37.94 -44.68
C ASP A 594 -25.18 37.41 -44.89
N ASN A 595 -24.80 36.13 -45.15
CA ASN A 595 -25.41 34.77 -45.21
C ASN A 595 -24.41 33.86 -44.39
N VAL A 596 -24.00 32.59 -44.55
CA VAL A 596 -24.23 31.35 -45.35
C VAL A 596 -24.09 30.19 -44.32
N ASN A 597 -25.05 29.31 -44.02
CA ASN A 597 -25.84 28.32 -44.76
C ASN A 597 -25.15 26.94 -44.95
N THR A 598 -25.63 25.91 -44.24
CA THR A 598 -25.43 24.48 -44.56
C THR A 598 -26.68 23.72 -44.10
N LEU A 599 -27.22 22.83 -44.94
CA LEU A 599 -28.55 22.23 -44.74
C LEU A 599 -28.53 20.71 -44.88
N LYS A 600 -29.29 20.02 -44.02
CA LYS A 600 -29.76 18.65 -44.24
C LYS A 600 -31.17 18.67 -44.86
N LYS A 601 -31.49 17.69 -45.70
CA LYS A 601 -32.87 17.21 -45.88
C LYS A 601 -32.91 15.79 -46.47
N GLU A 602 -33.89 15.02 -46.01
CA GLU A 602 -34.39 13.76 -46.59
C GLU A 602 -35.64 14.11 -47.46
N ILE A 603 -36.41 13.23 -48.12
CA ILE A 603 -36.63 11.77 -48.05
C ILE A 603 -37.18 11.27 -49.43
N HIS A 604 -37.20 9.94 -49.65
CA HIS A 604 -38.26 9.11 -50.31
C HIS A 604 -38.07 8.43 -51.70
N PHE A 605 -38.28 7.09 -51.69
CA PHE A 605 -38.90 6.17 -52.68
C PHE A 605 -38.25 5.95 -54.08
N ASP A 606 -38.35 4.77 -54.74
CA ASP A 606 -39.05 3.50 -54.43
C ASP A 606 -38.45 2.21 -55.07
N ASP A 607 -39.02 1.04 -54.69
CA ASP A 607 -39.13 -0.27 -55.37
C ASP A 607 -37.93 -1.04 -56.03
N ASN A 608 -37.65 -2.27 -55.57
CA ASN A 608 -38.04 -3.55 -56.25
C ASN A 608 -37.45 -4.87 -55.66
N ILE A 609 -38.33 -5.87 -55.42
CA ILE A 609 -38.26 -7.33 -55.76
C ILE A 609 -36.88 -8.06 -55.66
N SER A 610 -36.71 -9.14 -54.88
CA SER A 610 -37.36 -10.47 -55.06
C SER A 610 -37.39 -11.38 -53.80
N THR A 611 -38.25 -12.39 -53.81
CA THR A 611 -38.49 -13.37 -52.73
C THR A 611 -38.26 -14.82 -53.16
N SER A 612 -38.02 -15.72 -52.19
CA SER A 612 -38.31 -17.15 -52.31
C SER A 612 -38.61 -17.76 -50.93
N ILE A 613 -39.57 -18.68 -50.85
CA ILE A 613 -40.17 -19.21 -49.60
C ILE A 613 -40.20 -20.74 -49.65
N ILE A 614 -39.93 -21.42 -48.53
CA ILE A 614 -40.52 -22.72 -48.16
C ILE A 614 -40.86 -22.66 -46.66
N ASN A 615 -42.03 -23.18 -46.28
CA ASN A 615 -42.52 -23.28 -44.89
C ASN A 615 -42.24 -24.69 -44.32
N ASP A 616 -42.49 -24.89 -43.02
CA ASP A 616 -43.47 -25.90 -42.58
C ASP A 616 -43.85 -25.67 -41.11
N ASP A 617 -45.16 -25.69 -40.82
CA ASP A 617 -45.76 -25.65 -39.48
C ASP A 617 -46.16 -27.07 -39.04
N ILE A 618 -46.27 -27.35 -37.73
CA ILE A 618 -47.28 -28.30 -37.21
C ILE A 618 -47.57 -28.11 -35.70
N ASN A 619 -48.85 -27.82 -35.44
CA ASN A 619 -49.73 -28.13 -34.29
C ASN A 619 -49.18 -28.31 -32.85
N VAL A 620 -49.60 -27.36 -32.02
CA VAL A 620 -50.25 -27.49 -30.70
C VAL A 620 -50.78 -28.90 -30.33
N GLU A 621 -50.57 -29.33 -29.08
CA GLU A 621 -51.60 -30.05 -28.31
C GLU A 621 -51.51 -29.73 -26.80
N ASN A 622 -52.64 -29.84 -26.07
CA ASN A 622 -52.76 -29.53 -24.64
C ASN A 622 -52.82 -30.81 -23.79
N ASN A 623 -52.42 -30.76 -22.52
CA ASN A 623 -53.03 -31.58 -21.47
C ASN A 623 -52.93 -30.94 -20.07
N ASN A 624 -53.87 -31.27 -19.19
CA ASN A 624 -54.12 -30.57 -17.90
C ASN A 624 -54.05 -31.51 -16.68
N TYR A 625 -53.87 -30.90 -15.49
CA TYR A 625 -54.02 -31.49 -14.15
C TYR A 625 -52.95 -32.54 -13.75
N SER A 626 -52.69 -32.80 -12.45
CA SER A 626 -53.44 -32.44 -11.24
C SER A 626 -52.57 -31.90 -10.09
N HIS A 627 -53.22 -31.32 -9.07
CA HIS A 627 -52.60 -30.94 -7.80
C HIS A 627 -52.08 -32.16 -7.02
N TYR A 628 -51.01 -31.94 -6.24
CA TYR A 628 -51.07 -32.16 -4.78
C TYR A 628 -50.28 -31.05 -4.07
N GLN A 629 -50.74 -30.63 -2.90
CA GLN A 629 -50.00 -29.74 -2.00
C GLN A 629 -49.24 -30.60 -0.99
N ASP A 630 -48.08 -30.15 -0.52
CA ASP A 630 -47.99 -29.83 0.91
C ASP A 630 -46.88 -28.86 1.34
N THR A 631 -47.12 -28.29 2.50
CA THR A 631 -46.49 -27.17 3.24
C THR A 631 -44.97 -26.90 3.17
N TYR A 632 -44.63 -25.60 3.24
CA TYR A 632 -43.29 -25.05 3.47
C TYR A 632 -42.86 -25.13 4.96
N ILE A 633 -41.56 -25.33 5.20
CA ILE A 633 -40.76 -24.32 5.93
C ILE A 633 -39.47 -24.06 5.12
N LYS A 634 -39.16 -22.79 4.82
CA LYS A 634 -37.88 -22.35 4.25
C LYS A 634 -37.43 -21.09 4.97
N ASP A 635 -36.41 -21.20 5.81
CA ASP A 635 -35.77 -20.04 6.42
C ASP A 635 -35.02 -19.20 5.40
N LYS A 636 -35.34 -17.90 5.34
CA LYS A 636 -34.78 -16.97 4.37
C LYS A 636 -33.46 -16.37 4.85
N ASN A 637 -32.38 -17.13 4.69
CA ASN A 637 -30.99 -16.61 4.76
C ASN A 637 -30.10 -17.12 3.61
N THR A 638 -30.69 -17.49 2.47
CA THR A 638 -29.94 -17.71 1.22
C THR A 638 -29.59 -16.38 0.58
N TYR A 639 -28.29 -16.06 0.49
CA TYR A 639 -27.80 -15.06 -0.46
C TYR A 639 -28.02 -15.59 -1.88
N ASP A 640 -28.39 -14.70 -2.80
CA ASP A 640 -28.92 -15.11 -4.11
C ASP A 640 -27.79 -15.16 -5.16
N ASP A 641 -27.56 -16.34 -5.76
CA ASP A 641 -26.53 -16.61 -6.80
C ASP A 641 -26.87 -15.96 -8.18
N THR A 642 -27.68 -14.89 -8.17
CA THR A 642 -28.35 -14.27 -9.32
C THR A 642 -27.74 -12.92 -9.75
N ASP A 643 -26.46 -12.68 -9.45
CA ASP A 643 -25.77 -11.44 -9.80
C ASP A 643 -25.65 -11.31 -11.35
N PRO A 644 -26.28 -10.29 -11.98
CA PRO A 644 -26.72 -10.38 -13.39
C PRO A 644 -25.63 -10.29 -14.47
N MET A 645 -24.38 -9.94 -14.13
CA MET A 645 -23.21 -10.13 -15.01
C MET A 645 -22.26 -11.26 -14.56
N PHE A 646 -22.48 -11.82 -13.37
CA PHE A 646 -21.92 -13.12 -13.00
C PHE A 646 -22.68 -14.29 -13.66
N ASP A 647 -23.74 -13.98 -14.41
CA ASP A 647 -24.65 -14.97 -14.97
C ASP A 647 -23.97 -15.87 -16.02
N GLY A 648 -23.47 -17.02 -15.55
CA GLY A 648 -23.15 -18.20 -16.34
C GLY A 648 -24.42 -18.81 -16.92
N LYS A 649 -25.14 -18.07 -17.77
CA LYS A 649 -26.05 -18.60 -18.77
C LYS A 649 -25.23 -18.92 -20.01
N GLU A 650 -25.63 -20.00 -20.69
CA GLU A 650 -25.03 -20.43 -21.96
C GLU A 650 -23.54 -20.80 -21.88
N TYR A 651 -23.13 -21.50 -20.81
CA TYR A 651 -22.64 -22.90 -20.90
C TYR A 651 -22.54 -23.51 -19.49
N LEU A 652 -22.37 -24.84 -19.42
CA LEU A 652 -21.97 -25.62 -18.21
C LEU A 652 -22.89 -25.66 -16.97
N LYS A 653 -23.95 -24.85 -16.79
CA LYS A 653 -24.70 -24.74 -15.51
C LYS A 653 -25.21 -26.07 -14.91
N SER A 654 -25.59 -27.06 -15.72
CA SER A 654 -25.95 -28.41 -15.25
C SER A 654 -24.73 -29.29 -14.97
N GLN A 655 -23.75 -29.27 -15.88
CA GLN A 655 -22.54 -30.08 -15.81
C GLN A 655 -21.60 -29.65 -14.66
N SER A 656 -21.57 -28.36 -14.31
CA SER A 656 -20.80 -27.84 -13.17
C SER A 656 -21.43 -28.23 -11.82
N LEU A 657 -22.76 -28.28 -11.71
CA LEU A 657 -23.46 -28.81 -10.53
C LEU A 657 -23.18 -30.30 -10.36
N ILE A 658 -23.29 -31.10 -11.43
CA ILE A 658 -22.97 -32.54 -11.39
C ILE A 658 -21.49 -32.77 -11.03
N LEU A 659 -20.56 -31.97 -11.55
CA LEU A 659 -19.14 -32.03 -11.17
C LEU A 659 -18.89 -31.61 -9.72
N LYS A 660 -19.64 -30.62 -9.21
CA LYS A 660 -19.59 -30.17 -7.80
C LYS A 660 -20.09 -31.24 -6.84
N GLU A 661 -21.29 -31.77 -7.07
CA GLU A 661 -21.87 -32.87 -6.28
C GLU A 661 -20.97 -34.11 -6.33
N LYS A 662 -20.41 -34.45 -7.50
CA LYS A 662 -19.43 -35.53 -7.60
C LYS A 662 -18.18 -35.24 -6.78
N CYS A 663 -17.59 -34.06 -6.89
CA CYS A 663 -16.39 -33.70 -6.11
C CYS A 663 -16.63 -33.77 -4.60
N ILE A 664 -17.84 -33.40 -4.14
CA ILE A 664 -18.26 -33.51 -2.73
C ILE A 664 -18.39 -34.98 -2.32
N ASN A 665 -19.10 -35.80 -3.10
CA ASN A 665 -19.28 -37.23 -2.85
C ASN A 665 -17.95 -38.03 -2.91
N ASP A 666 -16.97 -37.55 -3.69
CA ASP A 666 -15.61 -38.12 -3.75
C ASP A 666 -14.71 -37.71 -2.55
N ILE A 667 -15.10 -36.76 -1.67
CA ILE A 667 -14.27 -36.31 -0.53
C ILE A 667 -13.86 -37.46 0.40
N PRO A 668 -14.77 -38.30 0.95
CA PRO A 668 -14.38 -39.34 1.90
C PRO A 668 -13.45 -40.38 1.26
N LYS A 669 -13.62 -40.65 -0.03
CA LYS A 669 -12.74 -41.51 -0.81
C LYS A 669 -11.34 -40.88 -0.94
N LYS A 670 -11.24 -39.62 -1.37
CA LYS A 670 -9.95 -38.93 -1.52
C LYS A 670 -9.18 -38.78 -0.21
N LEU A 671 -9.86 -38.53 0.92
CA LEU A 671 -9.23 -38.54 2.24
C LEU A 671 -8.64 -39.90 2.63
N THR A 672 -9.05 -40.99 1.97
CA THR A 672 -8.42 -42.31 2.13
C THR A 672 -7.27 -42.59 1.16
N GLU A 673 -7.01 -41.73 0.18
CA GLU A 673 -5.87 -41.86 -0.76
C GLU A 673 -4.53 -41.64 -0.02
N GLU A 674 -3.53 -42.43 -0.42
CA GLU A 674 -2.22 -42.48 0.23
C GLU A 674 -1.45 -41.16 0.09
N SER A 675 -1.52 -40.54 -1.08
CA SER A 675 -0.94 -39.21 -1.38
C SER A 675 -1.45 -38.11 -0.45
N ILE A 676 -2.74 -38.08 -0.14
CA ILE A 676 -3.32 -37.09 0.78
C ILE A 676 -2.90 -37.40 2.23
N LYS A 677 -2.86 -38.67 2.64
CA LYS A 677 -2.38 -39.07 3.98
C LYS A 677 -0.91 -38.73 4.21
N GLU A 678 -0.03 -39.04 3.24
CA GLU A 678 1.38 -38.66 3.27
C GLU A 678 1.53 -37.14 3.37
N LYS A 679 0.75 -36.38 2.60
CA LYS A 679 0.78 -34.91 2.61
C LYS A 679 0.31 -34.33 3.95
N ILE A 680 -0.75 -34.86 4.55
CA ILE A 680 -1.21 -34.51 5.91
C ILE A 680 -0.10 -34.76 6.94
N GLN A 681 0.59 -35.90 6.85
CA GLN A 681 1.71 -36.25 7.73
C GLN A 681 2.94 -35.36 7.52
N LEU A 682 3.26 -35.00 6.27
CA LEU A 682 4.34 -34.06 5.91
C LEU A 682 4.06 -32.62 6.35
N ILE A 683 2.78 -32.22 6.39
CA ILE A 683 2.35 -30.95 6.99
C ILE A 683 2.42 -31.02 8.52
N GLY A 684 2.00 -32.15 9.11
CA GLY A 684 1.92 -32.34 10.56
C GLY A 684 0.59 -31.91 11.17
N ILE A 685 -0.53 -32.16 10.48
CA ILE A 685 -1.87 -31.81 11.00
C ILE A 685 -2.41 -32.95 11.87
N GLU A 686 -2.46 -32.74 13.19
CA GLU A 686 -2.96 -33.73 14.15
C GLU A 686 -4.50 -33.77 14.25
N SER A 687 -5.17 -32.65 13.99
CA SER A 687 -6.63 -32.49 14.14
C SER A 687 -7.23 -31.74 12.95
N TYR A 688 -8.21 -32.36 12.30
CA TYR A 688 -8.86 -31.86 11.10
C TYR A 688 -10.26 -32.46 10.89
N TYR A 689 -11.06 -31.82 10.06
CA TYR A 689 -12.39 -32.29 9.68
C TYR A 689 -12.28 -33.42 8.65
N LYS A 690 -12.94 -34.55 8.90
CA LYS A 690 -12.95 -35.75 8.04
C LYS A 690 -14.15 -35.78 7.08
N SER A 691 -15.14 -34.94 7.32
CA SER A 691 -16.29 -34.74 6.45
C SER A 691 -16.82 -33.30 6.58
N ILE A 692 -17.81 -32.93 5.76
CA ILE A 692 -18.40 -31.59 5.79
C ILE A 692 -19.26 -31.39 7.05
N GLU A 693 -19.87 -32.46 7.56
CA GLU A 693 -20.73 -32.47 8.75
C GLU A 693 -19.94 -32.25 10.06
N GLU A 694 -18.63 -32.47 10.06
CA GLU A 694 -17.75 -32.20 11.22
C GLU A 694 -17.35 -30.71 11.36
N ILE A 695 -17.70 -29.84 10.39
CA ILE A 695 -17.26 -28.43 10.36
C ILE A 695 -17.92 -27.62 11.49
N ASP A 696 -17.18 -27.43 12.59
CA ASP A 696 -17.60 -26.71 13.80
C ASP A 696 -17.35 -25.18 13.76
N ASN A 697 -16.62 -24.67 12.77
CA ASN A 697 -16.23 -23.26 12.66
C ASN A 697 -16.32 -22.78 11.20
N ASN A 698 -17.03 -21.66 10.95
CA ASN A 698 -17.13 -21.04 9.63
C ASN A 698 -15.82 -20.39 9.17
N ASN A 699 -14.89 -20.09 10.08
CA ASN A 699 -13.63 -19.44 9.74
C ASN A 699 -12.63 -20.45 9.18
N VAL A 700 -12.50 -20.42 7.85
CA VAL A 700 -11.43 -21.10 7.11
C VAL A 700 -10.12 -20.29 7.16
N ILE A 701 -10.19 -19.00 7.53
CA ILE A 701 -9.06 -18.12 7.81
C ILE A 701 -9.14 -17.63 9.26
N ILE A 702 -8.09 -17.83 10.06
CA ILE A 702 -8.07 -17.60 11.51
C ILE A 702 -6.81 -16.85 11.98
N SER A 703 -6.88 -16.20 13.13
CA SER A 703 -5.76 -15.47 13.74
C SER A 703 -4.75 -16.44 14.36
N MET A 704 -3.55 -16.52 13.77
CA MET A 704 -2.47 -17.40 14.21
C MET A 704 -1.19 -16.59 14.36
N SER A 705 -1.17 -15.74 15.39
CA SER A 705 -0.04 -14.85 15.69
C SER A 705 1.28 -15.59 15.96
N GLU A 706 2.41 -14.88 15.80
CA GLU A 706 3.70 -15.37 16.26
C GLU A 706 3.96 -14.93 17.70
N PHE A 707 4.38 -15.86 18.55
CA PHE A 707 4.90 -15.55 19.89
C PHE A 707 6.42 -15.41 19.80
N LYS A 708 6.90 -14.16 19.82
CA LYS A 708 8.32 -13.78 19.79
C LYS A 708 8.67 -12.97 21.03
N GLY A 709 8.87 -13.64 22.16
CA GLY A 709 9.35 -13.02 23.40
C GLY A 709 8.55 -13.47 24.62
N ASP A 710 8.18 -12.49 25.44
CA ASP A 710 7.44 -12.65 26.71
C ASP A 710 5.95 -12.93 26.44
N ASP A 711 5.46 -14.10 26.85
CA ASP A 711 4.09 -14.58 26.63
C ASP A 711 3.02 -13.61 27.16
N ASN A 712 3.36 -12.77 28.15
CA ASN A 712 2.47 -11.76 28.73
C ASN A 712 2.18 -10.58 27.79
N LYS A 713 2.83 -10.49 26.62
CA LYS A 713 2.73 -9.35 25.68
C LYS A 713 1.90 -9.62 24.42
N GLY A 714 1.30 -10.80 24.32
CA GLY A 714 0.37 -11.15 23.25
C GLY A 714 1.01 -11.44 21.90
N GLY A 715 0.17 -11.59 20.88
CA GLY A 715 0.56 -12.07 19.55
C GLY A 715 1.22 -11.01 18.65
N THR A 716 2.41 -11.32 18.13
CA THR A 716 3.11 -10.49 17.13
C THR A 716 2.70 -10.86 15.70
N MET A 717 2.84 -9.89 14.78
CA MET A 717 2.54 -10.05 13.35
C MET A 717 3.62 -10.90 12.65
N ARG A 718 3.23 -11.78 11.71
CA ARG A 718 4.18 -12.53 10.87
C ARG A 718 4.80 -11.58 9.85
N LEU A 719 6.05 -11.21 10.12
CA LEU A 719 6.74 -10.07 9.51
C LEU A 719 8.20 -10.40 9.18
N GLY A 720 8.73 -9.79 8.11
CA GLY A 720 10.11 -9.98 7.62
C GLY A 720 10.29 -11.22 6.74
N VAL A 721 11.55 -11.57 6.43
CA VAL A 721 11.84 -12.81 5.70
C VAL A 721 11.47 -14.04 6.54
N LYS A 722 10.79 -14.99 5.91
CA LYS A 722 10.54 -16.33 6.45
C LYS A 722 11.03 -17.38 5.46
N GLN A 723 11.42 -18.52 5.99
CA GLN A 723 11.77 -19.69 5.20
C GLN A 723 10.55 -20.62 5.11
N SER A 724 10.06 -20.84 3.89
CA SER A 724 9.00 -21.80 3.58
C SER A 724 9.60 -23.03 2.92
N LYS A 725 9.06 -24.21 3.23
CA LYS A 725 9.45 -25.49 2.63
C LYS A 725 8.41 -25.91 1.60
N ILE A 726 8.85 -26.21 0.38
CA ILE A 726 8.00 -26.83 -0.64
C ILE A 726 7.85 -28.32 -0.31
N ILE A 727 6.60 -28.76 -0.20
CA ILE A 727 6.21 -30.13 0.16
C ILE A 727 5.73 -30.93 -1.06
N ASP A 728 5.28 -30.25 -2.11
CA ASP A 728 4.78 -30.86 -3.35
C ASP A 728 5.76 -30.61 -4.50
N LYS A 729 6.53 -31.63 -4.89
CA LYS A 729 7.54 -31.55 -5.97
C LYS A 729 6.94 -31.56 -7.38
N GLU A 730 5.64 -31.84 -7.53
CA GLU A 730 4.97 -31.77 -8.82
C GLU A 730 4.35 -30.40 -9.08
N SER A 731 4.23 -29.56 -8.05
CA SER A 731 3.69 -28.20 -8.10
C SER A 731 4.31 -27.33 -9.19
N LEU A 732 3.57 -26.30 -9.60
CA LEU A 732 4.13 -25.24 -10.44
C LEU A 732 5.19 -24.44 -9.66
N THR A 733 4.98 -24.23 -8.37
CA THR A 733 5.92 -23.56 -7.45
C THR A 733 7.30 -24.20 -7.47
N TYR A 734 7.41 -25.53 -7.35
CA TYR A 734 8.71 -26.21 -7.37
C TYR A 734 9.46 -25.96 -8.68
N LYS A 735 8.73 -25.99 -9.80
CA LYS A 735 9.24 -25.71 -11.15
C LYS A 735 9.59 -24.23 -11.36
N ALA A 736 8.83 -23.32 -10.75
CA ALA A 736 9.05 -21.88 -10.79
C ALA A 736 10.31 -21.48 -10.02
N TYR A 737 10.50 -22.01 -8.82
CA TYR A 737 11.71 -21.83 -8.00
C TYR A 737 12.85 -22.81 -8.38
N ASP A 738 12.92 -23.23 -9.66
CA ASP A 738 14.03 -23.97 -10.26
C ASP A 738 14.42 -25.30 -9.56
N GLU A 739 13.45 -25.97 -8.93
CA GLU A 739 13.56 -27.21 -8.12
C GLU A 739 14.19 -27.03 -6.71
N GLU A 740 14.24 -25.79 -6.20
CA GLU A 740 14.60 -25.53 -4.80
C GLU A 740 13.53 -26.06 -3.82
N LEU A 741 13.97 -26.62 -2.69
CA LEU A 741 13.07 -27.12 -1.64
C LEU A 741 12.71 -26.06 -0.58
N TYR A 742 13.46 -24.96 -0.52
CA TYR A 742 13.29 -23.90 0.45
C TYR A 742 13.31 -22.53 -0.22
N ILE A 743 12.28 -21.72 0.07
CA ILE A 743 12.15 -20.36 -0.45
C ILE A 743 12.20 -19.35 0.71
N TYR A 744 12.71 -18.15 0.42
CA TYR A 744 12.91 -17.08 1.38
C TYR A 744 12.21 -15.82 0.88
N GLU A 745 11.04 -15.53 1.45
CA GLU A 745 10.15 -14.46 0.98
C GLU A 745 9.68 -13.61 2.17
N ARG A 746 9.16 -12.41 1.92
CA ARG A 746 8.82 -11.42 2.95
C ARG A 746 7.33 -11.46 3.31
N HIS A 747 7.02 -11.53 4.61
CA HIS A 747 5.65 -11.62 5.13
C HIS A 747 5.20 -10.30 5.78
N ARG A 748 3.88 -10.08 5.80
CA ARG A 748 3.24 -8.95 6.49
C ARG A 748 1.76 -9.24 6.80
N HIS A 749 1.50 -10.23 7.66
CA HIS A 749 0.11 -10.65 7.97
C HIS A 749 -0.08 -11.23 9.37
N ARG A 750 -1.33 -11.36 9.78
CA ARG A 750 -1.77 -11.84 11.11
C ARG A 750 -2.65 -13.09 11.06
N TYR A 751 -3.28 -13.31 9.91
CA TYR A 751 -4.27 -14.37 9.70
C TYR A 751 -3.68 -15.45 8.78
N GLU A 752 -3.97 -16.70 9.10
CA GLU A 752 -3.48 -17.90 8.41
C GLU A 752 -4.67 -18.80 8.02
N ILE A 753 -4.42 -19.79 7.16
CA ILE A 753 -5.41 -20.81 6.81
C ILE A 753 -5.61 -21.73 8.02
N ASN A 754 -6.86 -21.94 8.43
CA ASN A 754 -7.24 -22.85 9.51
C ASN A 754 -6.79 -24.29 9.18
N PRO A 755 -5.85 -24.89 9.94
CA PRO A 755 -5.32 -26.21 9.62
C PRO A 755 -6.38 -27.32 9.58
N LYS A 756 -7.50 -27.17 10.32
CA LYS A 756 -8.58 -28.17 10.30
C LYS A 756 -9.22 -28.34 8.91
N TYR A 757 -9.24 -27.29 8.10
CA TYR A 757 -9.85 -27.27 6.76
C TYR A 757 -8.94 -27.83 5.67
N VAL A 758 -7.62 -27.85 5.88
CA VAL A 758 -6.63 -28.17 4.84
C VAL A 758 -6.88 -29.52 4.15
N PRO A 759 -7.17 -30.63 4.87
CA PRO A 759 -7.44 -31.92 4.22
C PRO A 759 -8.69 -31.95 3.34
N LEU A 760 -9.75 -31.23 3.74
CA LEU A 760 -10.96 -31.10 2.92
C LEU A 760 -10.69 -30.27 1.65
N LEU A 761 -9.89 -29.21 1.77
CA LEU A 761 -9.48 -28.35 0.65
C LEU A 761 -8.60 -29.11 -0.37
N GLU A 762 -7.65 -29.91 0.10
CA GLU A 762 -6.86 -30.84 -0.73
C GLU A 762 -7.78 -31.81 -1.49
N ALA A 763 -8.75 -32.43 -0.80
CA ALA A 763 -9.69 -33.37 -1.40
C ALA A 763 -10.56 -32.73 -2.50
N VAL A 764 -11.02 -31.49 -2.35
CA VAL A 764 -11.77 -30.78 -3.42
C VAL A 764 -10.87 -30.20 -4.52
N GLY A 765 -9.54 -30.27 -4.37
CA GLY A 765 -8.56 -29.98 -5.42
C GLY A 765 -7.76 -28.68 -5.25
N LEU A 766 -7.86 -28.00 -4.11
CA LEU A 766 -6.98 -26.88 -3.76
C LEU A 766 -5.78 -27.42 -2.98
N SER A 767 -4.67 -27.60 -3.71
CA SER A 767 -3.44 -28.20 -3.19
C SER A 767 -2.54 -27.16 -2.55
N PHE A 768 -2.21 -27.31 -1.27
CA PHE A 768 -1.18 -26.53 -0.60
C PHE A 768 0.20 -27.11 -0.93
N VAL A 769 1.08 -26.31 -1.53
CA VAL A 769 2.33 -26.81 -2.13
C VAL A 769 3.58 -26.44 -1.33
N ALA A 770 3.47 -25.43 -0.45
CA ALA A 770 4.50 -25.03 0.49
C ALA A 770 3.91 -24.63 1.84
N LYS A 771 4.66 -24.87 2.92
CA LYS A 771 4.30 -24.53 4.29
C LYS A 771 5.48 -23.92 5.06
N ASP A 772 5.23 -23.36 6.24
CA ASP A 772 6.31 -22.95 7.13
C ASP A 772 7.06 -24.14 7.76
N ILE A 773 8.33 -23.94 8.13
CA ILE A 773 9.18 -25.03 8.63
C ILE A 773 8.75 -25.51 10.02
N HIS A 774 8.34 -24.60 10.90
CA HIS A 774 8.21 -24.86 12.34
C HIS A 774 6.76 -25.05 12.81
N SER A 775 5.77 -24.87 11.95
CA SER A 775 4.35 -24.97 12.30
C SER A 775 3.56 -25.64 11.18
N VAL A 776 2.25 -25.38 11.14
CA VAL A 776 1.29 -25.90 10.15
C VAL A 776 0.74 -24.79 9.25
N ARG A 777 1.46 -23.67 9.10
CA ARG A 777 1.02 -22.51 8.29
C ARG A 777 1.16 -22.83 6.81
N MET A 778 0.08 -22.73 6.05
CA MET A 778 0.09 -22.95 4.60
C MET A 778 0.50 -21.68 3.89
N GLU A 779 1.59 -21.72 3.11
CA GLU A 779 2.24 -20.52 2.56
C GLU A 779 1.96 -20.31 1.07
N ILE A 780 1.64 -21.38 0.35
CA ILE A 780 1.24 -21.34 -1.07
C ILE A 780 0.15 -22.40 -1.35
N CYS A 781 -0.90 -22.02 -2.08
CA CYS A 781 -1.88 -22.94 -2.66
C CYS A 781 -1.95 -22.84 -4.19
N GLU A 782 -2.26 -23.97 -4.83
CA GLU A 782 -2.39 -24.13 -6.27
C GLU A 782 -3.61 -24.99 -6.63
N ILE A 783 -4.21 -24.75 -7.80
CA ILE A 783 -5.16 -25.70 -8.41
C ILE A 783 -4.48 -26.34 -9.64
N LYS A 784 -4.00 -27.58 -9.47
CA LYS A 784 -3.09 -28.27 -10.42
C LYS A 784 -3.65 -28.49 -11.83
N ASN A 785 -4.96 -28.39 -12.06
CA ASN A 785 -5.60 -28.62 -13.37
C ASN A 785 -5.86 -27.33 -14.18
N LEU A 786 -5.55 -26.16 -13.64
CA LEU A 786 -5.63 -24.87 -14.34
C LEU A 786 -4.25 -24.46 -14.88
N ASP A 787 -4.22 -23.59 -15.90
CA ASP A 787 -2.96 -23.13 -16.51
C ASP A 787 -2.08 -22.31 -15.55
N PHE A 788 -2.72 -21.52 -14.68
CA PHE A 788 -2.10 -20.85 -13.53
C PHE A 788 -3.18 -20.40 -12.54
N TYR A 789 -3.22 -20.98 -11.35
CA TYR A 789 -4.05 -20.48 -10.25
C TYR A 789 -3.24 -20.66 -8.97
N VAL A 790 -2.63 -19.57 -8.49
CA VAL A 790 -1.66 -19.59 -7.38
C VAL A 790 -2.02 -18.52 -6.36
N GLY A 791 -2.15 -18.92 -5.09
CA GLY A 791 -2.20 -18.02 -3.95
C GLY A 791 -0.92 -18.13 -3.13
N VAL A 792 -0.34 -17.01 -2.72
CA VAL A 792 0.82 -16.94 -1.81
C VAL A 792 0.49 -16.08 -0.59
N GLN A 793 0.92 -16.47 0.62
CA GLN A 793 0.75 -15.67 1.85
C GLN A 793 1.81 -14.56 1.97
N PHE A 794 3.01 -14.76 1.42
CA PHE A 794 4.08 -13.76 1.35
C PHE A 794 3.85 -12.70 0.26
N HIS A 795 4.72 -11.69 0.24
CA HIS A 795 4.76 -10.59 -0.72
C HIS A 795 5.95 -10.76 -1.70
N PRO A 796 5.80 -11.52 -2.81
CA PRO A 796 6.87 -11.71 -3.81
C PRO A 796 7.29 -10.40 -4.51
N GLU A 797 6.50 -9.33 -4.38
CA GLU A 797 6.78 -8.03 -4.97
C GLU A 797 7.96 -7.27 -4.33
N PHE A 798 8.40 -7.68 -3.13
CA PHE A 798 9.55 -7.10 -2.44
C PHE A 798 10.88 -7.77 -2.82
N THR A 799 10.87 -9.02 -3.27
CA THR A 799 12.09 -9.77 -3.67
C THR A 799 12.42 -9.67 -5.16
N SER A 800 11.48 -9.23 -6.00
CA SER A 800 11.69 -9.00 -7.44
C SER A 800 12.75 -7.92 -7.74
N ARG A 801 13.60 -8.12 -8.76
CA ARG A 801 14.66 -7.20 -9.21
C ARG A 801 14.65 -7.04 -10.75
N PRO A 802 15.16 -5.93 -11.33
CA PRO A 802 15.13 -5.70 -12.77
C PRO A 802 15.81 -6.79 -13.62
N PHE A 803 16.90 -7.38 -13.11
CA PHE A 803 17.67 -8.43 -13.77
C PHE A 803 17.34 -9.86 -13.28
N LYS A 804 16.43 -9.98 -12.30
CA LYS A 804 15.92 -11.26 -11.78
C LYS A 804 14.50 -11.05 -11.26
N SER A 805 13.52 -11.29 -12.13
CA SER A 805 12.10 -11.18 -11.78
C SER A 805 11.73 -12.20 -10.68
N ASN A 806 10.79 -11.89 -9.79
CA ASN A 806 10.32 -12.92 -8.85
C ASN A 806 9.66 -14.07 -9.64
N PRO A 807 9.99 -15.36 -9.36
CA PRO A 807 9.51 -16.50 -10.14
C PRO A 807 7.98 -16.61 -10.29
N ILE A 808 7.22 -16.26 -9.24
CA ILE A 808 5.75 -16.33 -9.27
C ILE A 808 5.18 -15.27 -10.22
N PHE A 809 5.73 -14.04 -10.22
CA PHE A 809 5.36 -13.00 -11.19
C PHE A 809 5.76 -13.39 -12.63
N LEU A 810 6.93 -13.99 -12.82
CA LEU A 810 7.40 -14.47 -14.13
C LEU A 810 6.48 -15.56 -14.69
N ALA A 811 6.14 -16.56 -13.87
CA ALA A 811 5.23 -17.63 -14.26
C ALA A 811 3.81 -17.11 -14.55
N PHE A 812 3.28 -16.19 -13.74
CA PHE A 812 1.98 -15.54 -13.95
C PHE A 812 1.89 -14.79 -15.29
N VAL A 813 2.90 -13.98 -15.62
CA VAL A 813 2.96 -13.24 -16.90
C VAL A 813 3.08 -14.19 -18.10
N LEU A 814 3.88 -15.26 -17.98
CA LEU A 814 3.99 -16.29 -19.02
C LEU A 814 2.68 -17.09 -19.20
N ALA A 815 1.97 -17.39 -18.12
CA ALA A 815 0.67 -18.06 -18.17
C ALA A 815 -0.39 -17.18 -18.84
N SER A 816 -0.39 -15.88 -18.52
CA SER A 816 -1.28 -14.88 -19.13
C SER A 816 -1.19 -14.89 -20.67
N LYS A 817 0.00 -15.11 -21.24
CA LYS A 817 0.19 -15.28 -22.70
C LYS A 817 0.32 -16.75 -23.16
N LYS A 818 -0.02 -17.71 -22.31
CA LYS A 818 0.05 -19.18 -22.53
C LYS A 818 1.43 -19.76 -22.88
N LYS A 819 2.52 -19.00 -22.67
CA LYS A 819 3.92 -19.40 -22.96
C LYS A 819 4.64 -20.06 -21.78
N LEU A 820 3.96 -20.26 -20.65
CA LEU A 820 4.56 -20.88 -19.44
C LEU A 820 5.03 -22.32 -19.69
N LYS A 821 4.19 -23.15 -20.32
CA LYS A 821 4.53 -24.56 -20.61
C LYS A 821 5.69 -24.66 -21.61
N GLU A 822 5.75 -23.76 -22.60
CA GLU A 822 6.89 -23.63 -23.51
C GLU A 822 8.19 -23.27 -22.76
N ARG A 823 8.14 -22.26 -21.87
CA ARG A 823 9.30 -21.84 -21.06
C ARG A 823 9.81 -22.98 -20.17
N LEU A 824 8.93 -23.67 -19.45
CA LEU A 824 9.32 -24.78 -18.57
C LEU A 824 9.94 -25.94 -19.38
N ASN A 825 9.33 -26.32 -20.51
CA ASN A 825 9.88 -27.37 -21.38
C ASN A 825 11.27 -27.00 -21.91
N LYS A 826 11.49 -25.74 -22.30
CA LYS A 826 12.76 -25.24 -22.84
C LYS A 826 13.93 -25.33 -21.85
N TYR A 827 13.66 -25.22 -20.54
CA TYR A 827 14.69 -25.27 -19.48
C TYR A 827 14.54 -26.51 -18.57
N GLY A 828 13.96 -27.61 -19.09
CA GLY A 828 13.93 -28.89 -18.38
C GLY A 828 13.10 -28.86 -17.09
N ASN A 829 11.85 -28.39 -17.18
CA ASN A 829 10.92 -28.13 -16.07
C ASN A 829 11.32 -27.00 -15.11
N LYS A 830 12.41 -26.27 -15.35
CA LYS A 830 12.79 -25.07 -14.59
C LYS A 830 12.31 -23.79 -15.28
N LEU A 831 12.13 -22.71 -14.53
CA LEU A 831 11.69 -21.42 -15.06
C LEU A 831 12.88 -20.49 -15.40
N CYS A 832 13.97 -20.64 -14.66
CA CYS A 832 15.26 -19.97 -14.81
C CYS A 832 15.13 -18.44 -14.83
N SER A 833 14.60 -17.85 -13.75
CA SER A 833 14.49 -16.39 -13.64
C SER A 833 15.85 -15.70 -13.74
N GLY A 834 15.90 -14.62 -14.52
CA GLY A 834 17.11 -13.83 -14.77
C GLY A 834 18.11 -14.47 -15.74
N ILE A 835 17.80 -15.62 -16.35
CA ILE A 835 18.70 -16.31 -17.32
C ILE A 835 19.05 -15.46 -18.55
N LEU A 836 18.25 -14.43 -18.83
CA LEU A 836 18.47 -13.45 -19.89
C LEU A 836 19.70 -12.54 -19.66
N TYR A 837 20.13 -12.39 -18.40
CA TYR A 837 21.17 -11.45 -17.98
C TYR A 837 22.37 -12.14 -17.29
N LYS A 838 22.49 -13.46 -17.47
CA LYS A 838 23.63 -14.29 -17.05
C LYS A 838 24.52 -14.61 -18.26
#